data_AF-A0A1F8EGM3-F1
#
_entry.id   AF-A0A1F8EGM3-F1
#
_cell.length_a   1.000
_cell.length_b   1.000
_cell.length_c   1.000
_cell.angle_alpha   90.00
_cell.angle_beta   90.00
_cell.angle_gamma   90.00
#
_symmetry.space_group_name_H-M   'P 1'
#
loop_
_entity.id
_entity.type
_entity.pdbx_description
1 polymer ?
#
loop_
_entity_poly.entity_id
_entity_poly.type
_entity_poly.pdbx_seq_one_letter_code
_entity_poly.pdbx_strand_id
1 'polypeptide(L)'
;MRYLIVAFFVFVLAVILVAIPQSASARTDVFGSIISNTTWQAGEVYVVNGNVTVSPGVALTIESGAVVKFNFEASMTIVGSVTANGTSGNEIYFTSIRDDSVGGDTNGDGALSSPMTRDWAQIWVAPGADVGLDHSVVRFSGVWPQYTSIYQTGGTLNLTNSTMEFNITGLKIAGGNTVIENNIFKDNSYGLDVFGPGGLVLNDNLFVDNVNHAAIISFDYNRYFVSSGNVASGNGKNGMIVSGSVGNNQVWPDQMPYIISNNGLDVWGTLDISPGAKIKFDGPYPYLFIRGTLNANGSNDNDIYFTSIKDDSVGGDTNGDGALTSPMAGDWGQIFTGLNSVLNLNHAVVRYGGRSWPYYTNIAMLGGNLNMSNSITSFSSSYGLRVYDGSAIIIDSQIINNTYGIVKEGGSVSVSNSSIYGNVQYGIYNGTFGEINAENNWWGDASGPYNFWNNDDGAGDKVSTFIDFDPWLTSPPVFNDPDPVLTKEPVIIVPGILGSRLNRVSDGEEVWPNSTELLKPGTDSYLDQLKLDNLGNDIIDIDSTGILGREFMIFPFYENLIEKFEGLGYTEDTDLIVFDYDWRKDISFLATELKSLIDSKSSISPTGKVSIVAHSMGGLLTKEYLRQNTTDLSQINNVVIAGAPQLGAIKAFKLLNFGDNLEIGILNKDRAKEISQNMPSVYQLLPSREYIEQSGGYLEDNRDDGGGVLNYDQTKSFMLSDPYLSDYRNTLMLNSSEEFHDNLDHLNINGPRITNLVGCSVDTLAGIKIFDNKKADIVLKKGDGTVPLVSANQTLSNSGQTNYYAAKGFDHFNLVSKAQALDLIGAVATDGVIPSLSDISSSESICYFNPKKLFIFSTHSPVNLRIYDSQGNYTGLDENGDVNDGILESDFMQIGENNFVLAPEGEGYRIAIDAYDTGSFDFKIRTLLGEGEEDSALYFNVPISNPNLSAEVLFDGDLNNILLKIDRNGDGDFDDVLTPNFVVLRLGQPSIQNVLENIEGAYRLGWIEDKAKEYLAKTLNHVDKLMKKDESKDDEINEILGSLIGKLGDYLRRGLINKEAYDIIREDIGLIKQLNV
;
A
#
# COMPACT_ATOMS: atom_id res chain seq x y z
N MET A 1 13.74 23.92 -10.94
CA MET A 1 14.15 24.56 -12.22
C MET A 1 14.41 23.61 -13.40
N ARG A 2 14.24 22.28 -13.25
CA ARG A 2 14.04 21.33 -14.38
C ARG A 2 12.56 21.00 -14.64
N TYR A 3 11.67 21.48 -13.77
CA TYR A 3 10.21 21.28 -13.80
C TYR A 3 9.43 22.21 -14.74
N LEU A 4 10.08 23.21 -15.36
CA LEU A 4 9.42 24.11 -16.31
C LEU A 4 9.51 23.67 -17.78
N ILE A 5 10.23 22.58 -18.08
CA ILE A 5 10.48 22.11 -19.45
C ILE A 5 9.59 20.91 -19.82
N VAL A 6 9.10 20.15 -18.84
CA VAL A 6 8.26 18.97 -19.08
C VAL A 6 6.76 19.32 -19.11
N ALA A 7 6.31 20.28 -18.29
CA ALA A 7 4.92 20.77 -18.32
C ALA A 7 4.56 21.51 -19.63
N PHE A 8 5.56 22.04 -20.35
CA PHE A 8 5.36 22.63 -21.67
C PHE A 8 5.30 21.58 -22.80
N PHE A 9 5.78 20.35 -22.57
CA PHE A 9 5.75 19.28 -23.58
C PHE A 9 4.48 18.43 -23.54
N VAL A 10 3.84 18.28 -22.36
CA VAL A 10 2.60 17.49 -22.23
C VAL A 10 1.36 18.30 -22.65
N PHE A 11 1.34 19.62 -22.45
CA PHE A 11 0.19 20.46 -22.81
C PHE A 11 0.18 20.91 -24.29
N VAL A 12 1.33 20.92 -24.97
CA VAL A 12 1.44 21.34 -26.38
C VAL A 12 1.17 20.18 -27.36
N LEU A 13 1.18 18.92 -26.90
CA LEU A 13 0.86 17.76 -27.74
C LEU A 13 -0.64 17.42 -27.79
N ALA A 14 -1.48 17.99 -26.92
CA ALA A 14 -2.93 17.73 -26.89
C ALA A 14 -3.79 18.72 -27.71
N VAL A 15 -3.21 19.78 -28.31
CA VAL A 15 -3.99 20.82 -29.03
C VAL A 15 -3.50 21.11 -30.47
N ILE A 16 -2.60 20.30 -31.04
CA ILE A 16 -2.30 20.35 -32.48
C ILE A 16 -2.37 18.95 -33.09
N LEU A 17 -3.58 18.41 -33.17
CA LEU A 17 -3.97 17.45 -34.21
C LEU A 17 -4.76 18.23 -35.26
N VAL A 18 -4.02 18.94 -36.11
CA VAL A 18 -4.52 19.23 -37.45
C VAL A 18 -4.77 17.88 -38.09
N ALA A 19 -6.05 17.60 -38.41
CA ALA A 19 -6.44 16.49 -39.28
C ALA A 19 -5.68 16.62 -40.60
N ILE A 20 -4.51 15.97 -40.68
CA ILE A 20 -3.90 15.62 -41.95
C ILE A 20 -4.70 14.41 -42.40
N PRO A 21 -5.44 14.47 -43.52
CA PRO A 21 -6.05 13.27 -44.07
C PRO A 21 -4.91 12.30 -44.39
N GLN A 22 -4.77 11.24 -43.60
CA GLN A 22 -4.01 10.08 -44.04
C GLN A 22 -4.67 9.61 -45.33
N SER A 23 -3.88 9.58 -46.40
CA SER A 23 -4.27 8.94 -47.66
C SER A 23 -4.76 7.52 -47.33
N ALA A 24 -6.04 7.26 -47.58
CA ALA A 24 -6.66 5.95 -47.35
C ALA A 24 -5.83 4.87 -48.08
N SER A 25 -5.27 3.93 -47.31
CA SER A 25 -4.76 2.68 -47.88
C SER A 25 -5.88 2.01 -48.66
N ALA A 26 -5.57 1.41 -49.82
CA ALA A 26 -6.59 0.72 -50.59
C ALA A 26 -7.09 -0.50 -49.80
N ARG A 27 -8.40 -0.50 -49.53
CA ARG A 27 -9.12 -1.58 -48.88
C ARG A 27 -9.43 -2.67 -49.91
N THR A 28 -9.07 -3.91 -49.60
CA THR A 28 -9.42 -5.10 -50.39
C THR A 28 -10.26 -6.06 -49.55
N ASP A 29 -11.55 -6.17 -49.85
CA ASP A 29 -12.42 -7.17 -49.22
C ASP A 29 -12.13 -8.58 -49.77
N VAL A 30 -11.89 -9.53 -48.87
CA VAL A 30 -11.55 -10.92 -49.18
C VAL A 30 -12.62 -11.86 -48.63
N PHE A 31 -13.08 -12.81 -49.44
CA PHE A 31 -14.06 -13.83 -49.06
C PHE A 31 -13.86 -15.12 -49.86
N GLY A 32 -14.24 -16.26 -49.28
CA GLY A 32 -14.21 -17.56 -49.96
C GLY A 32 -12.80 -18.18 -50.08
N SER A 33 -12.58 -18.97 -51.13
CA SER A 33 -11.34 -19.75 -51.27
C SER A 33 -10.30 -19.06 -52.15
N ILE A 34 -9.06 -19.00 -51.65
CA ILE A 34 -7.87 -18.69 -52.44
C ILE A 34 -7.45 -19.99 -53.14
N ILE A 35 -7.64 -20.05 -54.46
CA ILE A 35 -7.47 -21.27 -55.29
C ILE A 35 -6.23 -21.24 -56.22
N SER A 36 -5.50 -20.13 -56.21
CA SER A 36 -4.25 -19.95 -56.95
C SER A 36 -3.28 -19.13 -56.10
N ASN A 37 -1.99 -19.26 -56.35
CA ASN A 37 -0.97 -18.53 -55.61
C ASN A 37 -1.28 -17.03 -55.63
N THR A 38 -1.29 -16.41 -54.46
CA THR A 38 -1.76 -15.04 -54.24
C THR A 38 -0.78 -14.32 -53.34
N THR A 39 -0.59 -13.02 -53.59
CA THR A 39 0.23 -12.15 -52.76
C THR A 39 -0.63 -11.01 -52.23
N TRP A 40 -0.58 -10.79 -50.92
CA TRP A 40 -1.10 -9.61 -50.24
C TRP A 40 0.02 -8.61 -50.06
N GLN A 41 -0.16 -7.41 -50.62
CA GLN A 41 0.89 -6.41 -50.81
C GLN A 41 1.09 -5.54 -49.57
N ALA A 42 2.31 -5.03 -49.40
CA ALA A 42 2.66 -4.10 -48.34
C ALA A 42 1.82 -2.79 -48.39
N GLY A 43 1.42 -2.27 -47.23
CA GLY A 43 0.69 -1.00 -47.10
C GLY A 43 -0.81 -1.06 -47.44
N GLU A 44 -1.30 -2.21 -47.90
CA GLU A 44 -2.71 -2.46 -48.21
C GLU A 44 -3.45 -3.04 -47.00
N VAL A 45 -4.76 -2.76 -46.93
CA VAL A 45 -5.65 -3.30 -45.89
C VAL A 45 -6.57 -4.36 -46.50
N TYR A 46 -6.41 -5.61 -46.05
CA TYR A 46 -7.23 -6.75 -46.47
C TYR A 46 -8.32 -7.03 -45.43
N VAL A 47 -9.60 -6.94 -45.82
CA VAL A 47 -10.73 -7.17 -44.92
C VAL A 47 -11.33 -8.55 -45.16
N VAL A 48 -11.15 -9.46 -44.22
CA VAL A 48 -11.66 -10.83 -44.25
C VAL A 48 -13.13 -10.84 -43.84
N ASN A 49 -13.97 -11.26 -44.78
CA ASN A 49 -15.41 -11.39 -44.62
C ASN A 49 -15.81 -12.88 -44.59
N GLY A 50 -16.27 -13.36 -43.43
CA GLY A 50 -16.59 -14.77 -43.22
C GLY A 50 -15.34 -15.66 -43.12
N ASN A 51 -15.39 -16.89 -43.62
CA ASN A 51 -14.22 -17.78 -43.65
C ASN A 51 -13.47 -17.66 -44.98
N VAL A 52 -12.19 -17.30 -44.93
CA VAL A 52 -11.28 -17.35 -46.08
C VAL A 52 -10.44 -18.61 -46.02
N THR A 53 -10.42 -19.41 -47.09
CA THR A 53 -9.67 -20.68 -47.14
C THR A 53 -8.50 -20.62 -48.10
N VAL A 54 -7.28 -20.86 -47.63
CA VAL A 54 -6.12 -21.14 -48.49
C VAL A 54 -6.15 -22.61 -48.90
N SER A 55 -6.47 -22.88 -50.16
CA SER A 55 -6.75 -24.22 -50.67
C SER A 55 -5.51 -25.13 -50.67
N PRO A 56 -5.67 -26.47 -50.68
CA PRO A 56 -4.54 -27.40 -50.75
C PRO A 56 -3.64 -27.12 -51.97
N GLY A 57 -2.31 -27.10 -51.75
CA GLY A 57 -1.31 -26.86 -52.79
C GLY A 57 -1.20 -25.40 -53.27
N VAL A 58 -1.92 -24.48 -52.64
CA VAL A 58 -1.90 -23.04 -52.94
C VAL A 58 -1.06 -22.30 -51.90
N ALA A 59 -0.28 -21.32 -52.34
CA ALA A 59 0.49 -20.42 -51.47
C ALA A 59 -0.15 -19.02 -51.38
N LEU A 60 -0.32 -18.53 -50.15
CA LEU A 60 -0.59 -17.12 -49.86
C LEU A 60 0.67 -16.49 -49.25
N THR A 61 1.21 -15.49 -49.93
CA THR A 61 2.33 -14.68 -49.41
C THR A 61 1.78 -13.34 -48.91
N ILE A 62 2.08 -12.96 -47.68
CA ILE A 62 1.70 -11.68 -47.09
C ILE A 62 3.00 -10.87 -46.90
N GLU A 63 3.10 -9.75 -47.60
CA GLU A 63 4.28 -8.89 -47.57
C GLU A 63 4.34 -8.04 -46.28
N SER A 64 5.57 -7.71 -45.87
CA SER A 64 5.86 -6.85 -44.72
C SER A 64 5.07 -5.53 -44.76
N GLY A 65 4.43 -5.16 -43.66
CA GLY A 65 3.58 -3.97 -43.55
C GLY A 65 2.16 -4.11 -44.12
N ALA A 66 1.72 -5.31 -44.53
CA ALA A 66 0.31 -5.55 -44.85
C ALA A 66 -0.56 -5.63 -43.57
N VAL A 67 -1.80 -5.17 -43.65
CA VAL A 67 -2.77 -5.25 -42.55
C VAL A 67 -3.94 -6.14 -42.94
N VAL A 68 -4.21 -7.18 -42.16
CA VAL A 68 -5.32 -8.12 -42.32
C VAL A 68 -6.34 -7.87 -41.22
N LYS A 69 -7.51 -7.35 -41.58
CA LYS A 69 -8.60 -7.08 -40.64
C LYS A 69 -9.73 -8.08 -40.79
N PHE A 70 -10.29 -8.54 -39.68
CA PHE A 70 -11.37 -9.52 -39.65
C PHE A 70 -12.68 -8.89 -39.16
N ASN A 71 -13.77 -9.20 -39.86
CA ASN A 71 -15.12 -8.91 -39.37
C ASN A 71 -15.52 -9.83 -38.21
N PHE A 72 -16.62 -9.48 -37.53
CA PHE A 72 -17.19 -10.33 -36.49
C PHE A 72 -17.38 -11.79 -36.97
N GLU A 73 -16.91 -12.75 -36.19
CA GLU A 73 -16.89 -14.19 -36.49
C GLU A 73 -16.11 -14.63 -37.74
N ALA A 74 -15.38 -13.72 -38.40
CA ALA A 74 -14.57 -14.07 -39.56
C ALA A 74 -13.37 -14.94 -39.14
N SER A 75 -12.94 -15.82 -40.04
CA SER A 75 -11.83 -16.76 -39.81
C SER A 75 -10.98 -16.96 -41.05
N MET A 76 -9.78 -17.47 -40.86
CA MET A 76 -8.92 -17.94 -41.95
C MET A 76 -8.62 -19.43 -41.75
N THR A 77 -8.96 -20.25 -42.73
CA THR A 77 -8.63 -21.68 -42.76
C THR A 77 -7.46 -21.93 -43.70
N ILE A 78 -6.37 -22.50 -43.20
CA ILE A 78 -5.17 -22.77 -44.00
C ILE A 78 -5.05 -24.28 -44.20
N VAL A 79 -5.14 -24.72 -45.45
CA VAL A 79 -4.89 -26.11 -45.88
C VAL A 79 -3.70 -26.20 -46.86
N GLY A 80 -3.41 -25.10 -47.56
CA GLY A 80 -2.19 -24.89 -48.34
C GLY A 80 -1.06 -24.30 -47.49
N SER A 81 -0.33 -23.33 -48.04
CA SER A 81 0.77 -22.65 -47.34
C SER A 81 0.52 -21.14 -47.16
N VAL A 82 0.89 -20.61 -46.00
CA VAL A 82 0.91 -19.16 -45.74
C VAL A 82 2.32 -18.75 -45.31
N THR A 83 2.83 -17.68 -45.91
CA THR A 83 4.11 -17.07 -45.53
C THR A 83 3.89 -15.59 -45.29
N ALA A 84 3.96 -15.16 -44.04
CA ALA A 84 3.90 -13.77 -43.61
C ALA A 84 5.26 -13.38 -43.02
N ASN A 85 6.08 -12.71 -43.83
CA ASN A 85 7.44 -12.32 -43.45
C ASN A 85 7.48 -10.81 -43.21
N GLY A 86 7.10 -10.39 -42.00
CA GLY A 86 7.25 -9.01 -41.55
C GLY A 86 8.71 -8.63 -41.32
N THR A 87 8.93 -7.39 -40.88
CA THR A 87 10.23 -6.93 -40.38
C THR A 87 10.01 -6.03 -39.17
N SER A 88 11.00 -5.89 -38.28
CA SER A 88 10.94 -4.90 -37.19
C SER A 88 10.63 -3.49 -37.74
N GLY A 89 9.56 -2.87 -37.26
CA GLY A 89 9.05 -1.57 -37.69
C GLY A 89 8.13 -1.60 -38.92
N ASN A 90 7.93 -2.76 -39.55
CA ASN A 90 6.90 -3.00 -40.55
C ASN A 90 6.27 -4.39 -40.31
N GLU A 91 5.64 -4.54 -39.15
CA GLU A 91 4.98 -5.76 -38.74
C GLU A 91 3.77 -6.06 -39.64
N ILE A 92 3.41 -7.35 -39.74
CA ILE A 92 2.16 -7.77 -40.39
C ILE A 92 1.08 -7.90 -39.32
N TYR A 93 -0.03 -7.19 -39.47
CA TYR A 93 -1.11 -7.20 -38.48
C TYR A 93 -2.27 -8.12 -38.87
N PHE A 94 -2.72 -8.96 -37.96
CA PHE A 94 -3.98 -9.71 -38.01
C PHE A 94 -4.87 -9.22 -36.87
N THR A 95 -5.91 -8.43 -37.18
CA THR A 95 -6.65 -7.66 -36.17
C THR A 95 -8.15 -7.53 -36.45
N SER A 96 -8.89 -6.93 -35.53
CA SER A 96 -10.30 -6.56 -35.69
C SER A 96 -10.49 -5.49 -36.77
N ILE A 97 -11.64 -5.52 -37.47
CA ILE A 97 -12.03 -4.41 -38.35
C ILE A 97 -12.20 -3.08 -37.62
N ARG A 98 -12.45 -3.12 -36.30
CA ARG A 98 -12.65 -1.96 -35.40
C ARG A 98 -11.34 -1.36 -34.90
N ASP A 99 -10.20 -1.95 -35.26
CA ASP A 99 -8.89 -1.51 -34.78
C ASP A 99 -8.37 -0.36 -35.63
N ASP A 100 -8.68 0.86 -35.23
CA ASP A 100 -8.27 2.07 -35.94
C ASP A 100 -6.77 2.37 -35.82
N SER A 101 -6.09 1.78 -34.82
CA SER A 101 -4.69 2.06 -34.54
C SER A 101 -3.74 1.55 -35.63
N VAL A 102 -4.19 0.61 -36.47
CA VAL A 102 -3.45 0.08 -37.61
C VAL A 102 -4.33 0.05 -38.85
N GLY A 103 -3.84 0.52 -39.99
CA GLY A 103 -4.62 0.58 -41.23
C GLY A 103 -5.81 1.55 -41.23
N GLY A 104 -6.02 2.34 -40.17
CA GLY A 104 -7.07 3.36 -40.05
C GLY A 104 -8.50 2.83 -39.91
N ASP A 105 -9.47 3.74 -39.81
CA ASP A 105 -10.92 3.48 -39.71
C ASP A 105 -11.44 2.72 -40.94
N THR A 106 -11.47 1.39 -40.84
CA THR A 106 -11.76 0.49 -41.97
C THR A 106 -13.24 0.11 -42.04
N ASN A 107 -13.93 0.17 -40.89
CA ASN A 107 -15.38 0.03 -40.73
C ASN A 107 -16.15 1.33 -41.01
N GLY A 108 -15.48 2.48 -41.05
CA GLY A 108 -16.05 3.78 -41.43
C GLY A 108 -16.96 4.38 -40.36
N ASP A 109 -16.79 4.01 -39.09
CA ASP A 109 -17.60 4.52 -37.97
C ASP A 109 -16.90 5.61 -37.15
N GLY A 110 -15.72 6.06 -37.56
CA GLY A 110 -14.88 6.96 -36.78
C GLY A 110 -14.49 6.31 -35.44
N ALA A 111 -14.40 7.10 -34.38
CA ALA A 111 -14.05 6.57 -33.05
C ALA A 111 -15.25 5.93 -32.30
N LEU A 112 -16.32 5.52 -32.99
CA LEU A 112 -17.55 5.02 -32.34
C LEU A 112 -17.41 3.61 -31.78
N SER A 113 -16.52 2.79 -32.34
CA SER A 113 -16.17 1.48 -31.79
C SER A 113 -14.68 1.38 -31.51
N SER A 114 -14.31 0.51 -30.57
CA SER A 114 -12.93 0.20 -30.25
C SER A 114 -12.77 -1.31 -30.29
N PRO A 115 -11.59 -1.82 -30.68
CA PRO A 115 -11.39 -3.25 -30.79
C PRO A 115 -11.43 -3.90 -29.41
N MET A 116 -12.01 -5.10 -29.33
CA MET A 116 -12.07 -5.88 -28.09
C MET A 116 -11.77 -7.35 -28.35
N THR A 117 -11.29 -8.06 -27.32
CA THR A 117 -11.14 -9.51 -27.35
C THR A 117 -12.45 -10.17 -27.81
N ARG A 118 -12.36 -11.20 -28.67
CA ARG A 118 -13.51 -11.84 -29.35
C ARG A 118 -14.17 -10.99 -30.44
N ASP A 119 -13.44 -10.09 -31.09
CA ASP A 119 -13.94 -9.40 -32.28
C ASP A 119 -13.93 -10.28 -33.53
N TRP A 120 -13.09 -11.32 -33.59
CA TRP A 120 -13.07 -12.28 -34.69
C TRP A 120 -12.71 -13.69 -34.22
N ALA A 121 -12.90 -14.70 -35.08
CA ALA A 121 -12.83 -16.09 -34.66
C ALA A 121 -11.39 -16.59 -34.47
N GLN A 122 -10.69 -16.97 -35.55
CA GLN A 122 -9.37 -17.62 -35.47
C GLN A 122 -8.68 -17.73 -36.85
N ILE A 123 -7.38 -17.99 -36.83
CA ILE A 123 -6.58 -18.58 -37.91
C ILE A 123 -6.43 -20.08 -37.61
N TRP A 124 -6.97 -20.93 -38.47
CA TRP A 124 -6.93 -22.38 -38.31
C TRP A 124 -5.87 -23.00 -39.22
N VAL A 125 -4.86 -23.63 -38.61
CA VAL A 125 -3.83 -24.43 -39.28
C VAL A 125 -4.29 -25.89 -39.34
N ALA A 126 -4.73 -26.30 -40.52
CA ALA A 126 -5.26 -27.64 -40.77
C ALA A 126 -4.15 -28.69 -40.97
N PRO A 127 -4.46 -30.00 -40.89
CA PRO A 127 -3.49 -31.04 -41.22
C PRO A 127 -2.95 -30.89 -42.65
N GLY A 128 -1.61 -30.91 -42.78
CA GLY A 128 -0.91 -30.76 -44.06
C GLY A 128 -0.63 -29.32 -44.48
N ALA A 129 -1.10 -28.33 -43.70
CA ALA A 129 -0.77 -26.93 -43.91
C ALA A 129 0.69 -26.62 -43.54
N ASP A 130 1.23 -25.55 -44.14
CA ASP A 130 2.56 -25.02 -43.83
C ASP A 130 2.46 -23.50 -43.61
N VAL A 131 2.67 -23.05 -42.37
CA VAL A 131 2.45 -21.66 -41.96
C VAL A 131 3.71 -21.09 -41.33
N GLY A 132 4.22 -20.00 -41.90
CA GLY A 132 5.29 -19.19 -41.32
C GLY A 132 4.79 -17.77 -41.02
N LEU A 133 4.90 -17.36 -39.77
CA LEU A 133 4.62 -16.01 -39.29
C LEU A 133 5.89 -15.46 -38.62
N ASP A 134 6.50 -14.45 -39.24
CA ASP A 134 7.66 -13.75 -38.71
C ASP A 134 7.35 -12.26 -38.58
N HIS A 135 7.73 -11.62 -37.47
CA HIS A 135 7.43 -10.20 -37.18
C HIS A 135 5.95 -9.86 -37.43
N SER A 136 5.06 -10.71 -36.93
CA SER A 136 3.61 -10.56 -37.06
C SER A 136 2.96 -10.19 -35.72
N VAL A 137 1.84 -9.49 -35.76
CA VAL A 137 1.02 -9.16 -34.58
C VAL A 137 -0.38 -9.73 -34.78
N VAL A 138 -0.83 -10.59 -33.87
CA VAL A 138 -2.19 -11.17 -33.90
C VAL A 138 -2.97 -10.73 -32.66
N ARG A 139 -4.10 -10.05 -32.86
CA ARG A 139 -4.84 -9.44 -31.75
C ARG A 139 -6.36 -9.39 -31.88
N PHE A 140 -7.04 -9.27 -30.73
CA PHE A 140 -8.50 -9.11 -30.58
C PHE A 140 -9.34 -10.30 -31.07
N SER A 141 -8.79 -11.52 -31.09
CA SER A 141 -9.47 -12.73 -31.58
C SER A 141 -10.08 -13.59 -30.46
N GLY A 142 -10.71 -14.71 -30.84
CA GLY A 142 -11.12 -15.77 -29.91
C GLY A 142 -12.62 -15.93 -29.74
N VAL A 143 -13.43 -15.65 -30.76
CA VAL A 143 -14.85 -16.09 -30.77
C VAL A 143 -14.93 -17.62 -30.82
N TRP A 144 -16.07 -18.19 -30.41
CA TRP A 144 -16.42 -19.60 -30.63
C TRP A 144 -16.09 -20.02 -32.09
N PRO A 145 -15.53 -21.23 -32.36
CA PRO A 145 -15.61 -22.43 -31.53
C PRO A 145 -14.44 -22.76 -30.61
N GLN A 146 -13.21 -22.30 -30.88
CA GLN A 146 -12.02 -22.79 -30.15
C GLN A 146 -11.46 -21.81 -29.12
N TYR A 147 -11.98 -20.58 -29.12
CA TYR A 147 -11.58 -19.51 -28.21
C TYR A 147 -10.06 -19.22 -28.27
N THR A 148 -9.50 -19.08 -29.47
CA THR A 148 -8.05 -18.88 -29.66
C THR A 148 -7.77 -18.07 -30.93
N SER A 149 -6.62 -17.39 -30.98
CA SER A 149 -6.19 -16.66 -32.17
C SER A 149 -5.69 -17.58 -33.27
N ILE A 150 -4.80 -18.52 -32.93
CA ILE A 150 -4.27 -19.51 -33.85
C ILE A 150 -4.61 -20.89 -33.27
N TYR A 151 -5.35 -21.67 -34.04
CA TYR A 151 -5.66 -23.06 -33.69
C TYR A 151 -4.88 -23.98 -34.62
N GLN A 152 -3.95 -24.78 -34.09
CA GLN A 152 -3.21 -25.76 -34.87
C GLN A 152 -3.71 -27.17 -34.58
N THR A 153 -4.12 -27.89 -35.63
CA THR A 153 -4.60 -29.28 -35.53
C THR A 153 -3.70 -30.28 -36.23
N GLY A 154 -2.70 -29.81 -36.97
CA GLY A 154 -1.72 -30.59 -37.71
C GLY A 154 -0.77 -29.69 -38.49
N GLY A 155 -0.07 -30.23 -39.50
CA GLY A 155 0.82 -29.45 -40.36
C GLY A 155 2.06 -28.90 -39.63
N THR A 156 2.66 -27.86 -40.21
CA THR A 156 3.79 -27.10 -39.66
C THR A 156 3.39 -25.67 -39.35
N LEU A 157 3.78 -25.18 -38.17
CA LEU A 157 3.67 -23.78 -37.77
C LEU A 157 5.05 -23.29 -37.30
N ASN A 158 5.57 -22.25 -37.94
CA ASN A 158 6.76 -21.54 -37.51
C ASN A 158 6.35 -20.11 -37.12
N LEU A 159 6.39 -19.80 -35.83
CA LEU A 159 6.03 -18.51 -35.26
C LEU A 159 7.29 -17.91 -34.66
N THR A 160 7.80 -16.84 -35.26
CA THR A 160 9.06 -16.21 -34.84
C THR A 160 8.94 -14.70 -34.73
N ASN A 161 9.65 -14.09 -33.77
CA ASN A 161 9.75 -12.64 -33.62
C ASN A 161 8.38 -11.91 -33.61
N SER A 162 7.32 -12.58 -33.18
CA SER A 162 5.93 -12.15 -33.35
C SER A 162 5.27 -11.85 -32.00
N THR A 163 4.18 -11.09 -32.02
CA THR A 163 3.41 -10.73 -30.82
C THR A 163 1.99 -11.26 -30.90
N MET A 164 1.54 -11.93 -29.83
CA MET A 164 0.18 -12.38 -29.63
C MET A 164 -0.41 -11.55 -28.48
N GLU A 165 -1.33 -10.61 -28.77
CA GLU A 165 -1.86 -9.68 -27.77
C GLU A 165 -3.39 -9.57 -27.76
N PHE A 166 -4.01 -9.33 -26.59
CA PHE A 166 -5.46 -9.10 -26.47
C PHE A 166 -6.36 -10.20 -27.08
N ASN A 167 -5.94 -11.47 -27.02
CA ASN A 167 -6.72 -12.62 -27.48
C ASN A 167 -7.31 -13.40 -26.31
N ILE A 168 -8.29 -14.29 -26.57
CA ILE A 168 -8.69 -15.27 -25.54
C ILE A 168 -7.53 -16.23 -25.25
N THR A 169 -7.07 -16.97 -26.25
CA THR A 169 -5.84 -17.76 -26.15
C THR A 169 -4.91 -17.36 -27.27
N GLY A 170 -3.68 -16.96 -26.94
CA GLY A 170 -2.66 -16.58 -27.92
C GLY A 170 -2.46 -17.67 -28.97
N LEU A 171 -2.13 -18.90 -28.56
CA LEU A 171 -1.98 -20.03 -29.47
C LEU A 171 -2.45 -21.34 -28.82
N LYS A 172 -3.25 -22.12 -29.54
CA LYS A 172 -3.70 -23.46 -29.13
C LYS A 172 -3.24 -24.53 -30.11
N ILE A 173 -2.50 -25.53 -29.61
CA ILE A 173 -1.92 -26.64 -30.38
C ILE A 173 -2.56 -27.97 -29.96
N ALA A 174 -3.36 -28.53 -30.86
CA ALA A 174 -3.97 -29.85 -30.77
C ALA A 174 -3.27 -30.90 -31.67
N GLY A 175 -2.28 -30.52 -32.46
CA GLY A 175 -1.52 -31.44 -33.32
C GLY A 175 -0.49 -30.73 -34.20
N GLY A 176 0.46 -31.46 -34.77
CA GLY A 176 1.42 -30.94 -35.76
C GLY A 176 2.78 -30.57 -35.16
N ASN A 177 3.73 -30.20 -36.04
CA ASN A 177 5.06 -29.75 -35.63
C ASN A 177 5.06 -28.23 -35.52
N THR A 178 5.61 -27.71 -34.43
CA THR A 178 5.53 -26.28 -34.11
C THR A 178 6.86 -25.76 -33.60
N VAL A 179 7.27 -24.61 -34.14
CA VAL A 179 8.43 -23.84 -33.69
C VAL A 179 7.94 -22.48 -33.24
N ILE A 180 8.24 -22.11 -32.00
CA ILE A 180 7.85 -20.85 -31.36
C ILE A 180 9.11 -20.25 -30.76
N GLU A 181 9.69 -19.26 -31.44
CA GLU A 181 10.96 -18.65 -31.02
C GLU A 181 10.94 -17.12 -31.00
N ASN A 182 11.46 -16.51 -29.93
CA ASN A 182 11.57 -15.04 -29.81
C ASN A 182 10.23 -14.29 -29.91
N ASN A 183 9.14 -14.87 -29.41
CA ASN A 183 7.81 -14.24 -29.46
C ASN A 183 7.42 -13.59 -28.13
N ILE A 184 6.45 -12.69 -28.20
CA ILE A 184 5.81 -12.08 -27.03
C ILE A 184 4.35 -12.53 -26.98
N PHE A 185 3.94 -13.17 -25.89
CA PHE A 185 2.55 -13.47 -25.59
C PHE A 185 2.12 -12.55 -24.45
N LYS A 186 1.29 -11.54 -24.72
CA LYS A 186 0.91 -10.57 -23.71
C LYS A 186 -0.57 -10.21 -23.68
N ASP A 187 -1.09 -9.79 -22.54
CA ASP A 187 -2.47 -9.28 -22.41
C ASP A 187 -3.56 -10.23 -22.95
N ASN A 188 -3.28 -11.54 -23.01
CA ASN A 188 -4.28 -12.54 -23.43
C ASN A 188 -4.98 -13.11 -22.20
N SER A 189 -6.16 -13.74 -22.36
CA SER A 189 -6.72 -14.53 -21.25
C SER A 189 -5.81 -15.73 -20.94
N TYR A 190 -5.22 -16.35 -21.97
CA TYR A 190 -4.28 -17.48 -21.89
C TYR A 190 -3.15 -17.28 -22.91
N GLY A 191 -1.89 -17.50 -22.53
CA GLY A 191 -0.76 -17.39 -23.46
C GLY A 191 -0.72 -18.52 -24.49
N LEU A 192 -0.19 -19.68 -24.09
CA LEU A 192 0.01 -20.87 -24.95
C LEU A 192 -0.65 -22.12 -24.36
N ASP A 193 -1.40 -22.86 -25.17
CA ASP A 193 -2.12 -24.07 -24.80
C ASP A 193 -1.75 -25.26 -25.70
N VAL A 194 -1.24 -26.35 -25.12
CA VAL A 194 -0.74 -27.51 -25.89
C VAL A 194 -1.29 -28.84 -25.35
N PHE A 195 -2.11 -29.52 -26.17
CA PHE A 195 -2.88 -30.71 -25.74
C PHE A 195 -2.91 -31.86 -26.76
N GLY A 196 -1.98 -31.93 -27.72
CA GLY A 196 -1.99 -32.95 -28.77
C GLY A 196 -0.62 -33.47 -29.21
N PRO A 197 -0.57 -34.41 -30.18
CA PRO A 197 0.69 -34.99 -30.67
C PRO A 197 1.50 -34.03 -31.56
N GLY A 198 2.75 -34.40 -31.86
CA GLY A 198 3.66 -33.64 -32.72
C GLY A 198 4.79 -32.95 -31.94
N GLY A 199 5.83 -32.48 -32.63
CA GLY A 199 7.01 -31.87 -32.00
C GLY A 199 6.79 -30.39 -31.64
N LEU A 200 7.34 -29.94 -30.52
CA LEU A 200 7.32 -28.55 -30.09
C LEU A 200 8.73 -28.06 -29.75
N VAL A 201 9.14 -26.97 -30.40
CA VAL A 201 10.28 -26.15 -30.02
C VAL A 201 9.74 -24.83 -29.48
N LEU A 202 10.07 -24.49 -28.24
CA LEU A 202 9.60 -23.30 -27.54
C LEU A 202 10.79 -22.57 -26.92
N ASN A 203 11.40 -21.62 -27.63
CA ASN A 203 12.63 -20.97 -27.17
C ASN A 203 12.51 -19.46 -27.08
N ASP A 204 13.13 -18.87 -26.05
CA ASP A 204 13.36 -17.42 -25.96
C ASP A 204 12.08 -16.58 -26.07
N ASN A 205 10.94 -17.11 -25.60
CA ASN A 205 9.67 -16.38 -25.61
C ASN A 205 9.41 -15.65 -24.30
N LEU A 206 8.75 -14.50 -24.38
CA LEU A 206 8.29 -13.71 -23.26
C LEU A 206 6.77 -13.86 -23.10
N PHE A 207 6.34 -14.31 -21.92
CA PHE A 207 4.93 -14.36 -21.53
C PHE A 207 4.67 -13.31 -20.46
N VAL A 208 3.84 -12.31 -20.74
CA VAL A 208 3.65 -11.19 -19.81
C VAL A 208 2.19 -10.79 -19.69
N ASP A 209 1.70 -10.54 -18.48
CA ASP A 209 0.34 -10.00 -18.25
C ASP A 209 -0.80 -10.82 -18.87
N ASN A 210 -0.63 -12.16 -19.01
CA ASN A 210 -1.73 -13.04 -19.41
C ASN A 210 -2.59 -13.39 -18.18
N VAL A 211 -3.90 -13.13 -18.27
CA VAL A 211 -4.84 -13.17 -17.12
C VAL A 211 -4.75 -14.48 -16.34
N ASN A 212 -4.68 -15.64 -17.01
CA ASN A 212 -4.67 -16.93 -16.32
C ASN A 212 -3.27 -17.55 -16.23
N HIS A 213 -2.64 -17.88 -17.36
CA HIS A 213 -1.35 -18.57 -17.35
C HIS A 213 -0.49 -18.22 -18.56
N ALA A 214 0.83 -18.32 -18.37
CA ALA A 214 1.81 -18.20 -19.45
C ALA A 214 1.67 -19.35 -20.45
N ALA A 215 1.88 -20.60 -20.02
CA ALA A 215 1.78 -21.76 -20.90
C ALA A 215 1.27 -23.03 -20.19
N ILE A 216 0.51 -23.86 -20.91
CA ILE A 216 0.18 -25.24 -20.54
C ILE A 216 0.73 -26.21 -21.60
N ILE A 217 1.50 -27.20 -21.16
CA ILE A 217 2.04 -28.30 -21.97
C ILE A 217 1.59 -29.67 -21.42
N SER A 218 0.75 -30.38 -22.18
CA SER A 218 0.42 -31.79 -21.91
C SER A 218 1.38 -32.75 -22.61
N PHE A 219 1.83 -33.75 -21.86
CA PHE A 219 2.71 -34.84 -22.34
C PHE A 219 1.96 -36.14 -22.68
N ASP A 220 0.62 -36.19 -22.61
CA ASP A 220 -0.18 -37.43 -22.80
C ASP A 220 0.03 -38.16 -24.14
N TYR A 221 0.58 -37.46 -25.14
CA TYR A 221 0.85 -38.00 -26.47
C TYR A 221 2.33 -38.31 -26.74
N ASN A 222 3.15 -38.37 -25.68
CA ASN A 222 4.59 -38.60 -25.78
C ASN A 222 5.29 -37.64 -26.77
N ARG A 223 4.88 -36.37 -26.73
CA ARG A 223 5.35 -35.28 -27.59
C ARG A 223 6.86 -35.08 -27.42
N TYR A 224 7.55 -34.81 -28.54
CA TYR A 224 8.92 -34.33 -28.50
C TYR A 224 8.91 -32.84 -28.16
N PHE A 225 9.58 -32.47 -27.08
CA PHE A 225 9.55 -31.12 -26.53
C PHE A 225 10.97 -30.63 -26.30
N VAL A 226 11.27 -29.43 -26.80
CA VAL A 226 12.53 -28.73 -26.55
C VAL A 226 12.15 -27.32 -26.15
N SER A 227 12.67 -26.86 -25.02
CA SER A 227 12.35 -25.54 -24.49
C SER A 227 13.52 -24.95 -23.74
N SER A 228 13.90 -23.71 -24.06
CA SER A 228 14.96 -22.97 -23.36
C SER A 228 14.71 -21.47 -23.38
N GLY A 229 15.19 -20.74 -22.37
CA GLY A 229 15.24 -19.27 -22.41
C GLY A 229 13.89 -18.55 -22.30
N ASN A 230 12.78 -19.27 -22.03
CA ASN A 230 11.48 -18.62 -21.90
C ASN A 230 11.33 -17.97 -20.53
N VAL A 231 10.70 -16.78 -20.52
CA VAL A 231 10.49 -15.94 -19.33
C VAL A 231 9.00 -15.66 -19.15
N ALA A 232 8.54 -15.60 -17.91
CA ALA A 232 7.17 -15.26 -17.56
C ALA A 232 7.11 -14.24 -16.41
N SER A 233 6.27 -13.21 -16.52
CA SER A 233 6.05 -12.19 -15.47
C SER A 233 4.63 -11.60 -15.56
N GLY A 234 4.00 -11.24 -14.44
CA GLY A 234 2.67 -10.60 -14.43
C GLY A 234 1.49 -11.47 -14.92
N ASN A 235 1.72 -12.75 -15.22
CA ASN A 235 0.66 -13.69 -15.58
C ASN A 235 0.02 -14.26 -14.32
N GLY A 236 -1.24 -14.72 -14.40
CA GLY A 236 -1.87 -15.44 -13.29
C GLY A 236 -1.14 -16.73 -12.88
N LYS A 237 -0.26 -17.25 -13.74
CA LYS A 237 0.76 -18.25 -13.42
C LYS A 237 2.03 -17.93 -14.21
N ASN A 238 3.08 -17.48 -13.52
CA ASN A 238 4.38 -17.11 -14.11
C ASN A 238 5.27 -18.33 -14.35
N GLY A 239 4.72 -19.35 -15.00
CA GLY A 239 5.44 -20.56 -15.33
C GLY A 239 4.71 -21.45 -16.32
N MET A 240 5.38 -22.55 -16.68
CA MET A 240 4.88 -23.53 -17.60
C MET A 240 4.19 -24.66 -16.85
N ILE A 241 2.86 -24.72 -16.96
CA ILE A 241 2.08 -25.81 -16.39
C ILE A 241 2.32 -27.08 -17.21
N VAL A 242 2.78 -28.14 -16.55
CA VAL A 242 3.11 -29.43 -17.15
C VAL A 242 2.25 -30.54 -16.54
N SER A 243 1.79 -31.47 -17.38
CA SER A 243 0.97 -32.60 -16.94
C SER A 243 1.07 -33.80 -17.89
N GLY A 244 0.57 -34.96 -17.45
CA GLY A 244 0.51 -36.17 -18.26
C GLY A 244 1.71 -37.10 -18.09
N SER A 245 2.12 -37.78 -19.17
CA SER A 245 3.16 -38.82 -19.11
C SER A 245 4.39 -38.52 -19.97
N VAL A 246 5.54 -38.29 -19.33
CA VAL A 246 6.84 -38.15 -19.99
C VAL A 246 7.38 -39.55 -20.38
N GLY A 247 7.09 -39.98 -21.60
CA GLY A 247 7.47 -41.30 -22.12
C GLY A 247 8.87 -41.36 -22.76
N ASN A 248 9.25 -40.32 -23.48
CA ASN A 248 10.56 -40.17 -24.13
C ASN A 248 11.54 -39.48 -23.19
N ASN A 249 12.83 -39.56 -23.53
CA ASN A 249 13.85 -38.80 -22.81
C ASN A 249 13.64 -37.30 -23.00
N GLN A 250 13.67 -36.55 -21.90
CA GLN A 250 13.47 -35.10 -21.86
C GLN A 250 14.57 -34.43 -21.04
N VAL A 251 14.91 -33.21 -21.43
CA VAL A 251 15.80 -32.34 -20.66
C VAL A 251 15.05 -31.07 -20.33
N TRP A 252 14.98 -30.73 -19.05
CA TRP A 252 14.36 -29.50 -18.56
C TRP A 252 15.47 -28.55 -18.09
N PRO A 253 15.79 -27.49 -18.86
CA PRO A 253 16.80 -26.51 -18.46
C PRO A 253 16.26 -25.54 -17.42
N ASP A 254 17.17 -24.74 -16.84
CA ASP A 254 16.81 -23.55 -16.07
C ASP A 254 16.21 -22.48 -16.98
N GLN A 255 14.96 -22.09 -16.68
CA GLN A 255 14.15 -21.09 -17.36
C GLN A 255 12.97 -20.73 -16.43
N MET A 256 11.88 -20.16 -16.96
CA MET A 256 10.63 -20.02 -16.19
C MET A 256 10.27 -21.31 -15.43
N PRO A 257 9.68 -21.23 -14.22
CA PRO A 257 9.34 -22.42 -13.44
C PRO A 257 8.43 -23.41 -14.18
N TYR A 258 8.65 -24.71 -13.95
CA TYR A 258 7.73 -25.76 -14.37
C TYR A 258 6.72 -26.03 -13.26
N ILE A 259 5.43 -25.95 -13.56
CA ILE A 259 4.35 -26.05 -12.59
C ILE A 259 3.61 -27.38 -12.77
N ILE A 260 3.68 -28.27 -11.78
CA ILE A 260 2.91 -29.52 -11.76
C ILE A 260 1.58 -29.25 -11.04
N SER A 261 0.47 -29.35 -11.78
CA SER A 261 -0.88 -29.16 -11.24
C SER A 261 -1.46 -30.44 -10.62
N ASN A 262 -2.69 -30.37 -10.08
CA ASN A 262 -3.38 -31.50 -9.44
C ASN A 262 -3.53 -32.76 -10.33
N ASN A 263 -3.36 -32.65 -11.66
CA ASN A 263 -3.37 -33.80 -12.56
C ASN A 263 -2.11 -34.67 -12.43
N GLY A 264 -1.05 -34.15 -11.80
CA GLY A 264 0.23 -34.82 -11.62
C GLY A 264 1.02 -35.02 -12.92
N LEU A 265 2.20 -35.63 -12.76
CA LEU A 265 3.11 -35.96 -13.84
C LEU A 265 3.74 -37.34 -13.60
N ASP A 266 3.63 -38.22 -14.60
CA ASP A 266 4.28 -39.54 -14.59
C ASP A 266 5.54 -39.52 -15.49
N VAL A 267 6.68 -39.94 -14.95
CA VAL A 267 7.95 -40.05 -15.68
C VAL A 267 8.22 -41.52 -16.00
N TRP A 268 8.00 -41.93 -17.24
CA TRP A 268 8.25 -43.29 -17.73
C TRP A 268 9.63 -43.43 -18.41
N GLY A 269 10.07 -42.38 -19.12
CA GLY A 269 11.39 -42.30 -19.73
C GLY A 269 12.46 -41.81 -18.76
N THR A 270 13.49 -41.17 -19.30
CA THR A 270 14.47 -40.39 -18.52
C THR A 270 14.11 -38.90 -18.55
N LEU A 271 13.97 -38.28 -17.39
CA LEU A 271 13.86 -36.83 -17.25
C LEU A 271 15.12 -36.29 -16.58
N ASP A 272 15.89 -35.49 -17.32
CA ASP A 272 17.07 -34.79 -16.83
C ASP A 272 16.71 -33.34 -16.50
N ILE A 273 16.78 -32.96 -15.23
CA ILE A 273 16.57 -31.59 -14.75
C ILE A 273 17.96 -30.95 -14.59
N SER A 274 18.17 -29.83 -15.28
CA SER A 274 19.45 -29.11 -15.29
C SER A 274 19.63 -28.27 -14.02
N PRO A 275 20.89 -27.97 -13.61
CA PRO A 275 21.16 -27.07 -12.49
C PRO A 275 20.39 -25.75 -12.58
N GLY A 276 19.87 -25.26 -11.45
CA GLY A 276 19.11 -24.02 -11.34
C GLY A 276 17.62 -24.13 -11.67
N ALA A 277 17.16 -25.23 -12.27
CA ALA A 277 15.75 -25.36 -12.65
C ALA A 277 14.80 -25.43 -11.43
N LYS A 278 13.60 -24.85 -11.58
CA LYS A 278 12.58 -24.74 -10.53
C LYS A 278 11.35 -25.55 -10.90
N ILE A 279 11.03 -26.55 -10.08
CA ILE A 279 9.83 -27.38 -10.20
C ILE A 279 8.89 -27.00 -9.06
N LYS A 280 7.75 -26.41 -9.42
CA LYS A 280 6.74 -25.93 -8.48
C LYS A 280 5.46 -26.74 -8.57
N PHE A 281 4.75 -26.89 -7.46
CA PHE A 281 3.52 -27.67 -7.39
C PHE A 281 2.32 -26.78 -7.04
N ASP A 282 1.26 -26.85 -7.85
CA ASP A 282 0.06 -26.01 -7.71
C ASP A 282 -1.13 -26.81 -7.15
N GLY A 283 -1.41 -26.61 -5.87
CA GLY A 283 -2.49 -27.22 -5.11
C GLY A 283 -2.05 -28.38 -4.19
N PRO A 284 -2.99 -28.95 -3.39
CA PRO A 284 -2.66 -29.89 -2.30
C PRO A 284 -2.45 -31.36 -2.72
N TYR A 285 -2.81 -31.73 -3.95
CA TYR A 285 -2.73 -33.10 -4.48
C TYR A 285 -1.80 -33.36 -5.68
N PRO A 286 -1.06 -32.39 -6.28
CA PRO A 286 -0.10 -32.67 -7.31
C PRO A 286 0.91 -33.73 -6.88
N TYR A 287 1.32 -34.53 -7.85
CA TYR A 287 2.33 -35.54 -7.63
C TYR A 287 3.32 -35.61 -8.78
N LEU A 288 4.54 -36.03 -8.48
CA LEU A 288 5.54 -36.44 -9.46
C LEU A 288 5.83 -37.92 -9.25
N PHE A 289 5.39 -38.76 -10.18
CA PHE A 289 5.57 -40.21 -10.10
C PHE A 289 6.69 -40.68 -11.03
N ILE A 290 7.81 -41.08 -10.45
CA ILE A 290 8.96 -41.64 -11.17
C ILE A 290 8.74 -43.14 -11.35
N ARG A 291 8.55 -43.55 -12.60
CA ARG A 291 8.46 -44.95 -13.02
C ARG A 291 9.69 -45.40 -13.82
N GLY A 292 10.34 -44.47 -14.51
CA GLY A 292 11.62 -44.64 -15.19
C GLY A 292 12.78 -44.05 -14.39
N THR A 293 13.42 -42.99 -14.91
CA THR A 293 14.55 -42.32 -14.27
C THR A 293 14.32 -40.82 -14.19
N LEU A 294 14.51 -40.23 -13.00
CA LEU A 294 14.61 -38.79 -12.81
C LEU A 294 16.02 -38.45 -12.32
N ASN A 295 16.71 -37.59 -13.07
CA ASN A 295 18.03 -37.08 -12.72
C ASN A 295 17.92 -35.59 -12.41
N ALA A 296 17.97 -35.21 -11.14
CA ALA A 296 18.12 -33.82 -10.71
C ALA A 296 19.52 -33.66 -10.15
N ASN A 297 20.46 -33.22 -11.01
CA ASN A 297 21.85 -33.02 -10.65
C ASN A 297 22.20 -31.52 -10.78
N GLY A 298 22.00 -30.77 -9.70
CA GLY A 298 22.39 -29.37 -9.56
C GLY A 298 23.90 -29.18 -9.37
N SER A 299 24.30 -27.97 -8.98
CA SER A 299 25.67 -27.63 -8.61
C SER A 299 25.72 -26.75 -7.37
N ASN A 300 26.90 -26.59 -6.77
CA ASN A 300 27.15 -25.72 -5.61
C ASN A 300 26.60 -24.28 -5.74
N ASP A 301 26.48 -23.78 -6.97
CA ASP A 301 26.02 -22.42 -7.25
C ASP A 301 24.57 -22.38 -7.76
N ASN A 302 24.00 -23.53 -8.14
CA ASN A 302 22.70 -23.64 -8.81
C ASN A 302 22.00 -24.93 -8.39
N ASP A 303 21.36 -24.89 -7.23
CA ASP A 303 20.51 -25.97 -6.76
C ASP A 303 19.24 -26.12 -7.62
N ILE A 304 18.66 -27.33 -7.59
CA ILE A 304 17.37 -27.63 -8.21
C ILE A 304 16.29 -27.63 -7.14
N TYR A 305 15.18 -26.94 -7.37
CA TYR A 305 14.13 -26.81 -6.37
C TYR A 305 12.87 -27.60 -6.73
N PHE A 306 12.31 -28.29 -5.74
CA PHE A 306 10.99 -28.90 -5.74
C PHE A 306 10.19 -28.28 -4.58
N THR A 307 9.28 -27.36 -4.90
CA THR A 307 8.68 -26.50 -3.87
C THR A 307 7.22 -26.11 -4.18
N SER A 308 6.57 -25.43 -3.24
CA SER A 308 5.23 -24.87 -3.41
C SER A 308 5.22 -23.82 -4.51
N ILE A 309 4.10 -23.68 -5.23
CA ILE A 309 3.94 -22.57 -6.16
C ILE A 309 4.07 -21.20 -5.47
N LYS A 310 3.68 -21.13 -4.20
CA LYS A 310 3.70 -19.96 -3.30
C LYS A 310 5.08 -19.59 -2.75
N ASP A 311 6.12 -20.32 -3.16
CA ASP A 311 7.48 -20.10 -2.65
C ASP A 311 8.20 -19.04 -3.48
N ASP A 312 7.96 -17.77 -3.19
CA ASP A 312 8.48 -16.65 -3.98
C ASP A 312 10.00 -16.50 -3.90
N SER A 313 10.61 -17.01 -2.81
CA SER A 313 12.06 -17.05 -2.66
C SER A 313 12.76 -17.88 -3.74
N VAL A 314 12.00 -18.72 -4.47
CA VAL A 314 12.51 -19.59 -5.52
C VAL A 314 11.79 -19.29 -6.84
N GLY A 315 12.46 -18.57 -7.74
CA GLY A 315 11.92 -18.30 -9.07
C GLY A 315 10.80 -17.25 -9.10
N GLY A 316 10.65 -16.44 -8.05
CA GLY A 316 9.69 -15.35 -7.94
C GLY A 316 8.23 -15.80 -7.77
N ASP A 317 7.32 -14.83 -7.76
CA ASP A 317 5.87 -15.02 -7.67
C ASP A 317 5.34 -15.82 -8.86
N THR A 318 5.26 -17.13 -8.67
CA THR A 318 4.88 -18.08 -9.73
C THR A 318 3.36 -18.25 -9.83
N ASN A 319 2.64 -17.96 -8.74
CA ASN A 319 1.19 -18.00 -8.60
C ASN A 319 0.50 -16.70 -8.99
N GLY A 320 1.26 -15.65 -9.31
CA GLY A 320 0.72 -14.36 -9.75
C GLY A 320 -0.07 -13.64 -8.66
N ASP A 321 0.21 -13.96 -7.39
CA ASP A 321 -0.48 -13.39 -6.23
C ASP A 321 0.43 -12.48 -5.41
N GLY A 322 1.51 -11.94 -5.98
CA GLY A 322 2.42 -11.06 -5.26
C GLY A 322 3.03 -11.76 -4.04
N ALA A 323 2.88 -11.16 -2.86
CA ALA A 323 3.29 -11.75 -1.59
C ALA A 323 2.10 -12.31 -0.78
N LEU A 324 0.92 -12.43 -1.40
CA LEU A 324 -0.34 -12.75 -0.70
C LEU A 324 -0.31 -14.11 0.00
N THR A 325 0.45 -15.07 -0.54
CA THR A 325 0.58 -16.38 0.07
C THR A 325 2.03 -16.78 0.27
N SER A 326 2.33 -17.32 1.45
CA SER A 326 3.64 -17.89 1.77
C SER A 326 3.58 -19.42 1.77
N PRO A 327 4.70 -20.10 1.49
CA PRO A 327 4.70 -21.54 1.38
C PRO A 327 4.56 -22.21 2.76
N MET A 328 3.74 -23.25 2.84
CA MET A 328 3.46 -24.00 4.07
C MET A 328 3.67 -25.49 3.88
N ALA A 329 3.99 -26.18 4.98
CA ALA A 329 4.08 -27.63 4.99
C ALA A 329 2.77 -28.29 4.52
N GLY A 330 2.85 -29.14 3.49
CA GLY A 330 1.68 -29.74 2.88
C GLY A 330 0.96 -28.84 1.88
N ASP A 331 1.63 -27.85 1.30
CA ASP A 331 1.06 -27.12 0.17
C ASP A 331 0.82 -28.03 -1.04
N TRP A 332 1.61 -29.10 -1.19
CA TRP A 332 1.50 -30.05 -2.30
C TRP A 332 1.59 -31.52 -1.86
N GLY A 333 1.38 -32.44 -2.81
CA GLY A 333 1.22 -33.87 -2.57
C GLY A 333 2.52 -34.60 -2.22
N GLN A 334 3.18 -35.20 -3.22
CA GLN A 334 4.46 -35.92 -3.01
C GLN A 334 5.23 -36.19 -4.31
N ILE A 335 6.55 -36.38 -4.18
CA ILE A 335 7.39 -37.06 -5.16
C ILE A 335 7.44 -38.53 -4.78
N PHE A 336 7.21 -39.45 -5.71
CA PHE A 336 7.32 -40.87 -5.36
C PHE A 336 7.86 -41.78 -6.45
N THR A 337 8.51 -42.85 -6.01
CA THR A 337 9.17 -43.83 -6.87
C THR A 337 8.40 -45.14 -6.97
N GLY A 338 8.42 -45.75 -8.16
CA GLY A 338 7.79 -47.03 -8.46
C GLY A 338 8.77 -48.21 -8.39
N LEU A 339 8.30 -49.39 -8.82
CA LEU A 339 9.18 -50.56 -8.93
C LEU A 339 10.24 -50.34 -10.03
N ASN A 340 11.50 -50.61 -9.70
CA ASN A 340 12.67 -50.48 -10.60
C ASN A 340 12.97 -49.05 -11.09
N SER A 341 12.34 -48.02 -10.54
CA SER A 341 12.65 -46.64 -10.89
C SER A 341 13.95 -46.15 -10.24
N VAL A 342 14.54 -45.09 -10.78
CA VAL A 342 15.72 -44.43 -10.22
C VAL A 342 15.43 -42.94 -10.02
N LEU A 343 15.61 -42.46 -8.79
CA LEU A 343 15.54 -41.05 -8.43
C LEU A 343 16.93 -40.61 -7.95
N ASN A 344 17.59 -39.76 -8.73
CA ASN A 344 18.87 -39.15 -8.37
C ASN A 344 18.65 -37.69 -8.00
N LEU A 345 19.00 -37.32 -6.77
CA LEU A 345 18.97 -35.97 -6.24
C LEU A 345 20.39 -35.58 -5.81
N ASN A 346 20.99 -34.64 -6.52
CA ASN A 346 22.27 -34.06 -6.17
C ASN A 346 22.14 -32.53 -6.25
N HIS A 347 22.47 -31.78 -5.20
CA HIS A 347 22.20 -30.32 -5.17
C HIS A 347 20.73 -30.01 -5.44
N ALA A 348 19.84 -30.68 -4.70
CA ALA A 348 18.40 -30.54 -4.84
C ALA A 348 17.74 -30.19 -3.50
N VAL A 349 16.76 -29.29 -3.52
CA VAL A 349 15.97 -28.86 -2.37
C VAL A 349 14.52 -29.29 -2.56
N VAL A 350 14.00 -30.11 -1.63
CA VAL A 350 12.61 -30.59 -1.64
C VAL A 350 11.89 -30.10 -0.39
N ARG A 351 10.94 -29.18 -0.53
CA ARG A 351 10.25 -28.57 0.61
C ARG A 351 8.76 -28.33 0.44
N TYR A 352 8.05 -28.19 1.58
CA TYR A 352 6.63 -27.83 1.68
C TYR A 352 5.61 -28.87 1.16
N GLY A 353 6.03 -30.11 0.92
CA GLY A 353 5.15 -31.18 0.44
C GLY A 353 4.48 -32.00 1.56
N GLY A 354 3.80 -33.06 1.16
CA GLY A 354 3.31 -34.11 2.06
C GLY A 354 1.81 -34.10 2.37
N ARG A 355 0.95 -33.40 1.63
CA ARG A 355 -0.50 -33.37 1.99
C ARG A 355 -1.32 -34.55 1.49
N SER A 356 -0.87 -35.25 0.45
CA SER A 356 -1.69 -36.29 -0.18
C SER A 356 -1.70 -37.60 0.62
N TRP A 357 -2.91 -38.05 0.95
CA TRP A 357 -3.15 -39.41 1.45
C TRP A 357 -2.77 -40.44 0.36
N PRO A 358 -2.22 -41.62 0.70
CA PRO A 358 -1.93 -42.14 2.05
C PRO A 358 -0.52 -41.84 2.60
N TYR A 359 0.33 -41.16 1.85
CA TYR A 359 1.77 -41.18 2.12
C TYR A 359 2.23 -40.10 3.09
N TYR A 360 1.67 -38.90 2.96
CA TYR A 360 1.96 -37.71 3.76
C TYR A 360 3.44 -37.29 3.82
N THR A 361 4.15 -37.31 2.70
CA THR A 361 5.61 -37.17 2.66
C THR A 361 6.09 -36.28 1.51
N ASN A 362 7.23 -35.59 1.66
CA ASN A 362 7.88 -34.95 0.50
C ASN A 362 8.28 -36.03 -0.52
N ILE A 363 8.99 -37.06 -0.07
CA ILE A 363 9.48 -38.16 -0.90
C ILE A 363 8.95 -39.50 -0.39
N ALA A 364 8.27 -40.28 -1.24
CA ALA A 364 7.78 -41.63 -0.94
C ALA A 364 8.44 -42.68 -1.82
N MET A 365 9.01 -43.73 -1.22
CA MET A 365 9.55 -44.86 -1.98
C MET A 365 8.63 -46.07 -1.88
N LEU A 366 7.92 -46.37 -2.97
CA LEU A 366 7.14 -47.60 -3.10
C LEU A 366 7.99 -48.76 -3.67
N GLY A 367 9.22 -48.45 -4.07
CA GLY A 367 10.22 -49.35 -4.65
C GLY A 367 11.35 -48.56 -5.33
N GLY A 368 12.24 -49.27 -6.03
CA GLY A 368 13.31 -48.64 -6.82
C GLY A 368 14.49 -48.14 -5.97
N ASN A 369 15.26 -47.21 -6.53
CA ASN A 369 16.45 -46.63 -5.89
C ASN A 369 16.34 -45.11 -5.77
N LEU A 370 16.66 -44.59 -4.58
CA LEU A 370 16.91 -43.18 -4.32
C LEU A 370 18.40 -43.00 -4.02
N ASN A 371 19.06 -42.15 -4.80
CA ASN A 371 20.42 -41.69 -4.51
C ASN A 371 20.35 -40.18 -4.23
N MET A 372 20.58 -39.78 -2.99
CA MET A 372 20.52 -38.38 -2.54
C MET A 372 21.89 -37.93 -2.02
N SER A 373 22.43 -36.85 -2.58
CA SER A 373 23.68 -36.21 -2.14
C SER A 373 23.62 -34.69 -2.17
N ASN A 374 24.30 -33.97 -1.26
CA ASN A 374 24.31 -32.50 -1.23
C ASN A 374 22.92 -31.87 -1.35
N SER A 375 21.92 -32.51 -0.76
CA SER A 375 20.51 -32.17 -1.01
C SER A 375 19.77 -31.95 0.30
N ILE A 376 18.64 -31.26 0.23
CA ILE A 376 17.83 -30.88 1.39
C ILE A 376 16.42 -31.44 1.24
N THR A 377 15.89 -32.01 2.32
CA THR A 377 14.44 -32.23 2.48
C THR A 377 13.93 -31.57 3.75
N SER A 378 12.96 -30.67 3.63
CA SER A 378 12.45 -29.89 4.77
C SER A 378 10.97 -29.52 4.69
N PHE A 379 10.43 -29.06 5.81
CA PHE A 379 9.08 -28.50 5.91
C PHE A 379 7.97 -29.39 5.32
N SER A 380 8.09 -30.72 5.44
CA SER A 380 7.00 -31.63 5.08
C SER A 380 5.87 -31.57 6.11
N SER A 381 4.63 -31.82 5.69
CA SER A 381 3.51 -31.89 6.64
C SER A 381 3.57 -33.09 7.59
N SER A 382 4.35 -34.14 7.26
CA SER A 382 4.64 -35.23 8.18
C SER A 382 6.04 -35.81 7.96
N TYR A 383 6.30 -36.48 6.83
CA TYR A 383 7.56 -37.19 6.62
C TYR A 383 8.44 -36.48 5.56
N GLY A 384 9.72 -36.26 5.85
CA GLY A 384 10.68 -35.82 4.83
C GLY A 384 10.88 -36.92 3.78
N LEU A 385 11.23 -38.12 4.24
CA LEU A 385 11.38 -39.31 3.42
C LEU A 385 10.68 -40.51 4.05
N ARG A 386 9.85 -41.21 3.27
CA ARG A 386 9.16 -42.43 3.70
C ARG A 386 9.46 -43.61 2.76
N VAL A 387 10.03 -44.68 3.30
CA VAL A 387 10.48 -45.85 2.53
C VAL A 387 9.63 -47.09 2.84
N TYR A 388 8.77 -47.47 1.90
CA TYR A 388 7.97 -48.70 1.96
C TYR A 388 8.72 -49.90 1.38
N ASP A 389 9.45 -49.71 0.29
CA ASP A 389 10.30 -50.73 -0.34
C ASP A 389 11.42 -50.07 -1.18
N GLY A 390 12.38 -50.85 -1.66
CA GLY A 390 13.51 -50.36 -2.45
C GLY A 390 14.74 -50.02 -1.60
N SER A 391 15.63 -49.18 -2.14
CA SER A 391 16.89 -48.80 -1.50
C SER A 391 17.12 -47.28 -1.53
N ALA A 392 17.26 -46.67 -0.36
CA ALA A 392 17.59 -45.26 -0.18
C ALA A 392 19.03 -45.08 0.32
N ILE A 393 19.85 -44.36 -0.44
CA ILE A 393 21.22 -43.98 -0.06
C ILE A 393 21.27 -42.46 0.03
N ILE A 394 21.56 -41.95 1.22
CA ILE A 394 21.64 -40.51 1.51
C ILE A 394 23.03 -40.19 2.04
N ILE A 395 23.73 -39.24 1.42
CA ILE A 395 25.10 -38.86 1.81
C ILE A 395 25.21 -37.34 1.75
N ASP A 396 26.00 -36.70 2.62
CA ASP A 396 26.30 -35.26 2.54
C ASP A 396 25.03 -34.39 2.39
N SER A 397 23.94 -34.70 3.08
CA SER A 397 22.62 -34.09 2.86
C SER A 397 22.01 -33.53 4.15
N GLN A 398 20.90 -32.81 4.04
CA GLN A 398 20.18 -32.23 5.17
C GLN A 398 18.72 -32.73 5.21
N ILE A 399 18.30 -33.24 6.36
CA ILE A 399 16.95 -33.74 6.62
C ILE A 399 16.43 -33.01 7.86
N ILE A 400 15.78 -31.86 7.63
CA ILE A 400 15.57 -30.86 8.69
C ILE A 400 14.13 -30.34 8.73
N ASN A 401 13.66 -29.90 9.89
CA ASN A 401 12.37 -29.21 10.05
C ASN A 401 11.16 -29.97 9.48
N ASN A 402 11.13 -31.30 9.65
CA ASN A 402 9.97 -32.15 9.33
C ASN A 402 9.28 -32.62 10.62
N THR A 403 8.10 -33.23 10.54
CA THR A 403 7.57 -33.94 11.73
C THR A 403 8.41 -35.19 12.00
N TYR A 404 8.75 -35.92 10.94
CA TYR A 404 9.70 -37.03 10.94
C TYR A 404 10.70 -36.79 9.80
N GLY A 405 11.99 -36.96 10.07
CA GLY A 405 13.01 -36.87 9.02
C GLY A 405 12.89 -38.04 8.04
N ILE A 406 13.29 -39.24 8.49
CA ILE A 406 13.25 -40.47 7.70
C ILE A 406 12.40 -41.54 8.39
N VAL A 407 11.49 -42.17 7.64
CA VAL A 407 10.69 -43.31 8.10
C VAL A 407 10.92 -44.53 7.21
N LYS A 408 11.26 -45.65 7.83
CA LYS A 408 11.44 -46.94 7.15
C LYS A 408 10.37 -47.94 7.58
N GLU A 409 9.54 -48.38 6.64
CA GLU A 409 8.49 -49.41 6.82
C GLU A 409 8.79 -50.69 6.02
N GLY A 410 9.73 -50.63 5.08
CA GLY A 410 10.32 -51.79 4.38
C GLY A 410 11.65 -51.42 3.72
N GLY A 411 12.09 -52.14 2.69
CA GLY A 411 13.33 -51.84 1.94
C GLY A 411 14.62 -51.71 2.77
N SER A 412 15.59 -50.95 2.25
CA SER A 412 16.84 -50.56 2.93
C SER A 412 17.07 -49.05 2.92
N VAL A 413 17.69 -48.54 3.99
CA VAL A 413 18.07 -47.13 4.15
C VAL A 413 19.49 -47.08 4.70
N SER A 414 20.33 -46.21 4.13
CA SER A 414 21.62 -45.81 4.70
C SER A 414 21.78 -44.30 4.60
N VAL A 415 22.18 -43.65 5.69
CA VAL A 415 22.45 -42.20 5.74
C VAL A 415 23.80 -41.94 6.40
N SER A 416 24.64 -41.10 5.81
CA SER A 416 25.96 -40.76 6.36
C SER A 416 26.41 -39.35 5.98
N ASN A 417 27.33 -38.78 6.75
CA ASN A 417 27.89 -37.42 6.55
C ASN A 417 26.83 -36.32 6.42
N SER A 418 25.65 -36.53 6.99
CA SER A 418 24.47 -35.68 6.80
C SER A 418 24.07 -34.96 8.09
N SER A 419 23.26 -33.91 7.97
CA SER A 419 22.62 -33.22 9.10
C SER A 419 21.16 -33.64 9.23
N ILE A 420 20.77 -34.08 10.41
CA ILE A 420 19.41 -34.53 10.75
C ILE A 420 19.00 -33.82 12.04
N TYR A 421 18.30 -32.68 11.94
CA TYR A 421 17.93 -31.89 13.13
C TYR A 421 16.66 -31.07 12.93
N GLY A 422 16.04 -30.67 14.04
CA GLY A 422 14.81 -29.87 14.01
C GLY A 422 13.59 -30.69 13.59
N ASN A 423 13.70 -32.02 13.53
CA ASN A 423 12.56 -32.88 13.25
C ASN A 423 11.77 -33.13 14.54
N VAL A 424 10.46 -32.89 14.50
CA VAL A 424 9.63 -32.76 15.73
C VAL A 424 9.52 -34.07 16.52
N GLN A 425 9.30 -35.20 15.85
CA GLN A 425 9.10 -36.49 16.52
C GLN A 425 10.32 -37.39 16.48
N TYR A 426 10.90 -37.59 15.29
CA TYR A 426 12.07 -38.43 15.09
C TYR A 426 12.90 -37.88 13.94
N GLY A 427 14.22 -37.86 14.10
CA GLY A 427 15.15 -37.73 12.98
C GLY A 427 15.08 -38.97 12.08
N ILE A 428 15.14 -40.16 12.69
CA ILE A 428 14.93 -41.44 11.98
C ILE A 428 14.03 -42.37 12.80
N TYR A 429 12.99 -42.89 12.16
CA TYR A 429 12.11 -43.92 12.70
C TYR A 429 12.13 -45.19 11.83
N ASN A 430 12.49 -46.31 12.44
CA ASN A 430 12.50 -47.64 11.84
C ASN A 430 11.32 -48.45 12.38
N GLY A 431 10.31 -48.68 11.53
CA GLY A 431 9.15 -49.53 11.81
C GLY A 431 9.42 -51.02 11.59
N THR A 432 10.66 -51.42 11.30
CA THR A 432 11.06 -52.80 10.99
C THR A 432 12.14 -53.33 11.93
N PHE A 433 12.51 -54.61 11.81
CA PHE A 433 13.57 -55.25 12.62
C PHE A 433 14.97 -55.24 11.96
N GLY A 434 15.09 -54.75 10.72
CA GLY A 434 16.38 -54.64 10.04
C GLY A 434 17.07 -53.32 10.39
N GLU A 435 18.33 -53.37 10.79
CA GLU A 435 19.12 -52.20 11.19
C GLU A 435 19.30 -51.18 10.05
N ILE A 436 19.21 -49.89 10.39
CA ILE A 436 19.56 -48.78 9.48
C ILE A 436 20.95 -48.29 9.85
N ASN A 437 21.86 -48.23 8.88
CA ASN A 437 23.14 -47.55 9.06
C ASN A 437 22.91 -46.03 8.97
N ALA A 438 23.14 -45.33 10.09
CA ALA A 438 23.05 -43.89 10.27
C ALA A 438 24.32 -43.33 10.94
N GLU A 439 25.48 -43.96 10.72
CA GLU A 439 26.77 -43.48 11.23
C GLU A 439 27.20 -42.17 10.54
N ASN A 440 28.04 -41.41 11.24
CA ASN A 440 28.69 -40.18 10.80
C ASN A 440 27.70 -39.06 10.43
N ASN A 441 26.59 -38.94 11.16
CA ASN A 441 25.63 -37.84 10.98
C ASN A 441 25.64 -36.87 12.16
N TRP A 442 25.29 -35.62 11.90
CA TRP A 442 25.02 -34.58 12.90
C TRP A 442 23.54 -34.58 13.27
N TRP A 443 23.23 -34.59 14.57
CA TRP A 443 21.87 -34.76 15.07
C TRP A 443 21.26 -33.50 15.69
N GLY A 444 21.91 -32.35 15.51
CA GLY A 444 21.50 -31.08 16.13
C GLY A 444 22.22 -30.75 17.44
N ASP A 445 22.92 -31.71 18.04
CA ASP A 445 23.72 -31.51 19.25
C ASP A 445 24.95 -32.43 19.29
N ALA A 446 26.02 -31.99 19.95
CA ALA A 446 27.29 -32.73 20.07
C ALA A 446 27.17 -34.03 20.88
N SER A 447 26.16 -34.13 21.73
CA SER A 447 25.80 -35.35 22.45
C SER A 447 25.11 -36.43 21.58
N GLY A 448 24.80 -36.12 20.32
CA GLY A 448 24.19 -37.08 19.39
C GLY A 448 22.67 -37.21 19.57
N PRO A 449 22.04 -38.19 18.91
CA PRO A 449 20.60 -38.33 18.91
C PRO A 449 20.08 -38.88 20.24
N TYR A 450 18.90 -38.46 20.66
CA TYR A 450 18.24 -39.08 21.80
C TYR A 450 17.81 -40.52 21.49
N ASN A 451 18.29 -41.49 22.27
CA ASN A 451 17.80 -42.87 22.28
C ASN A 451 17.73 -43.43 23.71
N PHE A 452 16.53 -43.78 24.16
CA PHE A 452 16.29 -44.28 25.52
C PHE A 452 17.17 -45.48 25.94
N TRP A 453 17.63 -46.32 25.02
CA TRP A 453 18.35 -47.56 25.35
C TRP A 453 19.87 -47.42 25.34
N ASN A 454 20.42 -46.57 24.47
CA ASN A 454 21.86 -46.49 24.23
C ASN A 454 22.42 -45.06 24.07
N ASN A 455 21.61 -44.01 24.23
CA ASN A 455 22.04 -42.62 24.35
C ASN A 455 20.94 -41.73 25.01
N ASP A 456 20.60 -42.01 26.27
CA ASP A 456 19.47 -41.38 26.99
C ASP A 456 19.74 -39.95 27.46
N ASP A 457 20.99 -39.51 27.44
CA ASP A 457 21.40 -38.12 27.69
C ASP A 457 21.60 -37.31 26.37
N GLY A 458 21.41 -37.92 25.20
CA GLY A 458 21.54 -37.24 23.90
C GLY A 458 20.48 -36.15 23.73
N ALA A 459 20.89 -34.94 23.36
CA ALA A 459 20.01 -33.78 23.18
C ALA A 459 19.61 -33.52 21.72
N GLY A 460 20.17 -34.26 20.76
CA GLY A 460 19.81 -34.18 19.35
C GLY A 460 18.50 -34.90 19.01
N ASP A 461 18.13 -34.84 17.73
CA ASP A 461 16.91 -35.44 17.19
C ASP A 461 16.76 -36.91 17.60
N LYS A 462 15.53 -37.27 17.99
CA LYS A 462 15.23 -38.60 18.50
C LYS A 462 15.32 -39.68 17.42
N VAL A 463 15.80 -40.86 17.80
CA VAL A 463 15.80 -42.07 16.96
C VAL A 463 15.00 -43.21 17.58
N SER A 464 14.51 -44.13 16.75
CA SER A 464 13.90 -45.39 17.22
C SER A 464 14.95 -46.47 17.54
N THR A 465 14.49 -47.66 17.93
CA THR A 465 15.34 -48.87 17.98
C THR A 465 15.81 -49.29 16.58
N PHE A 466 16.89 -50.09 16.51
CA PHE A 466 17.49 -50.61 15.26
C PHE A 466 18.02 -49.52 14.32
N ILE A 467 18.63 -48.49 14.90
CA ILE A 467 19.37 -47.44 14.20
C ILE A 467 20.81 -47.50 14.71
N ASP A 468 21.76 -47.71 13.81
CA ASP A 468 23.18 -47.67 14.10
C ASP A 468 23.70 -46.25 13.83
N PHE A 469 23.85 -45.44 14.88
CA PHE A 469 24.20 -44.02 14.79
C PHE A 469 25.59 -43.70 15.38
N ASP A 470 26.35 -44.70 15.85
CA ASP A 470 27.66 -44.54 16.47
C ASP A 470 28.76 -45.05 15.53
N PRO A 471 29.72 -44.20 15.10
CA PRO A 471 29.96 -42.83 15.54
C PRO A 471 28.95 -41.81 14.99
N TRP A 472 28.63 -40.78 15.79
CA TRP A 472 27.97 -39.55 15.30
C TRP A 472 28.96 -38.38 15.22
N LEU A 473 28.58 -37.32 14.49
CA LEU A 473 29.38 -36.09 14.40
C LEU A 473 29.14 -35.20 15.61
N THR A 474 30.18 -34.52 16.10
CA THR A 474 30.09 -33.55 17.22
C THR A 474 29.95 -32.10 16.78
N SER A 475 29.90 -31.85 15.47
CA SER A 475 29.58 -30.58 14.83
C SER A 475 28.88 -30.84 13.49
N PRO A 476 28.05 -29.91 12.98
CA PRO A 476 27.44 -30.06 11.67
C PRO A 476 28.53 -30.16 10.57
N PRO A 477 28.34 -31.00 9.53
CA PRO A 477 29.09 -30.88 8.30
C PRO A 477 28.91 -29.49 7.69
N VAL A 478 29.92 -28.98 7.00
CA VAL A 478 29.82 -27.70 6.30
C VAL A 478 29.04 -27.91 5.01
N PHE A 479 27.87 -27.28 4.92
CA PHE A 479 27.06 -27.21 3.69
C PHE A 479 27.08 -25.78 3.15
N ASN A 480 26.95 -25.62 1.83
CA ASN A 480 26.51 -24.35 1.27
C ASN A 480 25.00 -24.28 1.52
N ASP A 481 24.54 -23.35 2.34
CA ASP A 481 23.11 -23.09 2.53
C ASP A 481 22.57 -22.35 1.28
N PRO A 482 21.53 -22.87 0.60
CA PRO A 482 21.02 -22.28 -0.63
C PRO A 482 20.29 -20.94 -0.46
N ASP A 483 19.87 -20.58 0.76
CA ASP A 483 19.38 -19.22 1.01
C ASP A 483 20.63 -18.33 1.23
N PRO A 484 20.86 -17.29 0.39
CA PRO A 484 22.05 -16.47 0.54
C PRO A 484 22.01 -15.81 1.92
N VAL A 485 22.96 -16.18 2.79
CA VAL A 485 23.22 -15.42 4.03
C VAL A 485 23.42 -13.97 3.61
N LEU A 486 22.56 -13.09 4.11
CA LEU A 486 22.60 -11.69 3.72
C LEU A 486 23.95 -11.10 4.08
N THR A 487 24.46 -10.22 3.23
CA THR A 487 25.74 -9.54 3.50
C THR A 487 25.59 -8.37 4.47
N LYS A 488 24.35 -7.97 4.76
CA LYS A 488 23.96 -6.88 5.66
C LYS A 488 22.83 -7.33 6.58
N GLU A 489 22.75 -6.66 7.73
CA GLU A 489 21.61 -6.80 8.62
C GLU A 489 20.37 -6.18 7.96
N PRO A 490 19.24 -6.91 7.86
CA PRO A 490 18.02 -6.41 7.24
C PRO A 490 17.46 -5.15 7.90
N VAL A 491 16.92 -4.25 7.07
CA VAL A 491 16.10 -3.11 7.51
C VAL A 491 14.66 -3.33 7.05
N ILE A 492 13.72 -3.29 7.98
CA ILE A 492 12.28 -3.41 7.71
C ILE A 492 11.64 -2.03 7.82
N ILE A 493 11.03 -1.54 6.73
CA ILE A 493 10.23 -0.32 6.70
C ILE A 493 8.78 -0.66 7.03
N VAL A 494 8.22 0.00 8.05
CA VAL A 494 6.83 -0.12 8.47
C VAL A 494 6.12 1.22 8.21
N PRO A 495 5.26 1.31 7.17
CA PRO A 495 4.59 2.54 6.78
C PRO A 495 3.54 2.98 7.81
N GLY A 496 2.91 4.13 7.59
CA GLY A 496 1.79 4.66 8.36
C GLY A 496 0.44 4.25 7.78
N ILE A 497 -0.64 4.77 8.36
CA ILE A 497 -1.98 4.60 7.78
C ILE A 497 -2.02 5.17 6.36
N LEU A 498 -2.71 4.51 5.44
CA LEU A 498 -2.73 4.81 4.01
C LEU A 498 -1.39 4.63 3.27
N GLY A 499 -0.32 4.22 3.95
CA GLY A 499 1.01 4.10 3.36
C GLY A 499 1.21 2.85 2.51
N SER A 500 0.31 1.86 2.63
CA SER A 500 0.28 0.65 1.79
C SER A 500 -0.83 0.72 0.76
N ARG A 501 -0.57 0.12 -0.41
CA ARG A 501 -1.57 -0.09 -1.45
C ARG A 501 -2.56 -1.15 -0.99
N LEU A 502 -3.83 -1.01 -1.38
CA LEU A 502 -4.87 -1.99 -1.09
C LEU A 502 -5.59 -2.39 -2.38
N ASN A 503 -5.55 -3.67 -2.70
CA ASN A 503 -6.09 -4.23 -3.93
C ASN A 503 -7.22 -5.20 -3.63
N ARG A 504 -8.25 -5.18 -4.47
CA ARG A 504 -9.39 -6.10 -4.35
C ARG A 504 -8.96 -7.50 -4.78
N VAL A 505 -9.16 -8.48 -3.89
CA VAL A 505 -8.71 -9.86 -4.12
C VAL A 505 -9.39 -10.52 -5.32
N SER A 506 -10.63 -10.14 -5.63
CA SER A 506 -11.42 -10.80 -6.69
C SER A 506 -10.83 -10.67 -8.10
N ASP A 507 -10.09 -9.60 -8.36
CA ASP A 507 -9.61 -9.23 -9.70
C ASP A 507 -8.34 -8.36 -9.71
N GLY A 508 -7.75 -8.10 -8.56
CA GLY A 508 -6.49 -7.36 -8.42
C GLY A 508 -6.61 -5.85 -8.61
N GLU A 509 -7.83 -5.29 -8.70
CA GLU A 509 -8.00 -3.83 -8.87
C GLU A 509 -7.44 -3.08 -7.66
N GLU A 510 -6.52 -2.14 -7.90
CA GLU A 510 -6.04 -1.22 -6.87
C GLU A 510 -7.20 -0.30 -6.44
N VAL A 511 -7.67 -0.49 -5.20
CA VAL A 511 -8.73 0.32 -4.59
C VAL A 511 -8.13 1.53 -3.88
N TRP A 512 -6.97 1.35 -3.23
CA TRP A 512 -6.19 2.44 -2.67
C TRP A 512 -4.76 2.40 -3.20
N PRO A 513 -4.24 3.49 -3.76
CA PRO A 513 -4.88 4.81 -3.87
C PRO A 513 -5.77 4.97 -5.11
N ASN A 514 -5.65 4.11 -6.12
CA ASN A 514 -6.24 4.26 -7.46
C ASN A 514 -6.11 5.69 -7.99
N SER A 515 -4.92 6.05 -8.49
CA SER A 515 -4.61 7.41 -8.94
C SER A 515 -5.58 7.93 -10.01
N THR A 516 -6.15 7.05 -10.82
CA THR A 516 -7.08 7.45 -11.90
C THR A 516 -8.44 7.86 -11.34
N GLU A 517 -8.96 7.14 -10.35
CA GLU A 517 -10.21 7.50 -9.68
C GLU A 517 -10.02 8.70 -8.76
N LEU A 518 -8.89 8.78 -8.02
CA LEU A 518 -8.60 9.88 -7.09
C LEU A 518 -8.49 11.24 -7.77
N LEU A 519 -8.08 11.30 -9.05
CA LEU A 519 -8.01 12.54 -9.83
C LEU A 519 -9.35 12.97 -10.45
N LYS A 520 -10.40 12.12 -10.37
CA LYS A 520 -11.72 12.49 -10.87
C LYS A 520 -12.45 13.32 -9.80
N PRO A 521 -12.96 14.50 -10.14
CA PRO A 521 -13.77 15.27 -9.19
C PRO A 521 -15.04 14.48 -8.86
N GLY A 522 -15.44 14.46 -7.59
CA GLY A 522 -16.64 13.76 -7.16
C GLY A 522 -16.64 13.32 -5.69
N THR A 523 -17.47 12.32 -5.40
CA THR A 523 -17.70 11.84 -4.02
C THR A 523 -16.78 10.70 -3.59
N ASP A 524 -15.79 10.33 -4.39
CA ASP A 524 -14.91 9.16 -4.21
C ASP A 524 -15.65 7.85 -3.88
N SER A 525 -16.80 7.61 -4.54
CA SER A 525 -17.65 6.45 -4.22
C SER A 525 -16.96 5.10 -4.46
N TYR A 526 -15.89 5.08 -5.26
CA TYR A 526 -15.09 3.87 -5.47
C TYR A 526 -14.43 3.37 -4.17
N LEU A 527 -14.15 4.27 -3.21
CA LEU A 527 -13.58 3.94 -1.90
C LEU A 527 -14.56 3.22 -0.98
N ASP A 528 -15.85 3.13 -1.33
CA ASP A 528 -16.84 2.35 -0.57
C ASP A 528 -16.44 0.90 -0.35
N GLN A 529 -15.57 0.40 -1.22
CA GLN A 529 -15.04 -0.94 -1.15
C GLN A 529 -14.08 -1.16 0.02
N LEU A 530 -13.53 -0.07 0.60
CA LEU A 530 -12.69 -0.12 1.78
C LEU A 530 -13.49 -0.23 3.08
N LYS A 531 -14.83 -0.15 3.05
CA LYS A 531 -15.68 -0.28 4.22
C LYS A 531 -15.53 -1.66 4.88
N LEU A 532 -15.46 -1.65 6.20
CA LEU A 532 -15.53 -2.85 7.04
C LEU A 532 -16.92 -3.01 7.64
N ASP A 533 -17.29 -4.24 7.98
CA ASP A 533 -18.52 -4.53 8.70
C ASP A 533 -18.47 -3.98 10.14
N ASN A 534 -19.57 -4.03 10.88
CA ASN A 534 -19.62 -3.48 12.23
C ASN A 534 -18.71 -4.19 13.25
N LEU A 535 -18.09 -5.31 12.88
CA LEU A 535 -17.12 -6.04 13.69
C LEU A 535 -15.67 -5.76 13.26
N GLY A 536 -15.45 -4.93 12.24
CA GLY A 536 -14.12 -4.64 11.69
C GLY A 536 -13.61 -5.71 10.72
N ASN A 537 -14.48 -6.57 10.20
CA ASN A 537 -14.12 -7.55 9.18
C ASN A 537 -14.35 -7.00 7.76
N ASP A 538 -13.70 -7.61 6.79
CA ASP A 538 -13.90 -7.27 5.38
C ASP A 538 -15.34 -7.53 4.93
N ILE A 539 -15.90 -6.54 4.24
CA ILE A 539 -17.10 -6.72 3.41
C ILE A 539 -16.69 -7.24 2.03
N ILE A 540 -15.56 -6.74 1.54
CA ILE A 540 -14.90 -7.13 0.30
C ILE A 540 -13.46 -7.49 0.68
N ASP A 541 -13.02 -8.67 0.24
CA ASP A 541 -11.65 -9.15 0.46
C ASP A 541 -10.66 -8.21 -0.24
N ILE A 542 -9.71 -7.70 0.53
CA ILE A 542 -8.73 -6.69 0.15
C ILE A 542 -7.40 -7.12 0.75
N ASP A 543 -6.34 -7.06 -0.05
CA ASP A 543 -4.98 -7.33 0.41
C ASP A 543 -4.04 -6.16 0.11
N SER A 544 -2.90 -6.11 0.79
CA SER A 544 -1.85 -5.13 0.51
C SER A 544 -0.82 -5.63 -0.52
N THR A 545 -0.29 -4.72 -1.34
CA THR A 545 0.64 -5.07 -2.43
C THR A 545 1.83 -4.09 -2.52
N GLY A 546 2.43 -3.76 -1.40
CA GLY A 546 3.55 -2.82 -1.28
C GLY A 546 3.16 -1.43 -0.75
N ILE A 547 4.12 -0.50 -0.72
CA ILE A 547 3.93 0.87 -0.18
C ILE A 547 3.87 1.95 -1.26
N LEU A 548 3.38 3.13 -0.88
CA LEU A 548 3.30 4.31 -1.73
C LEU A 548 4.70 4.94 -1.93
N GLY A 549 5.41 4.46 -2.96
CA GLY A 549 6.72 4.95 -3.42
C GLY A 549 6.67 5.54 -4.83
N ARG A 550 7.75 5.35 -5.61
CA ARG A 550 8.04 6.00 -6.91
C ARG A 550 6.93 5.93 -7.97
N GLU A 551 6.09 4.91 -7.89
CA GLU A 551 5.04 4.63 -8.87
C GLU A 551 3.76 5.43 -8.63
N PHE A 552 3.58 5.97 -7.42
CA PHE A 552 2.45 6.83 -7.10
C PHE A 552 2.81 8.30 -7.36
N MET A 553 2.58 8.74 -8.60
CA MET A 553 3.00 10.04 -9.14
C MET A 553 2.43 11.27 -8.40
N ILE A 554 1.35 11.09 -7.63
CA ILE A 554 0.67 12.18 -6.93
C ILE A 554 1.40 12.52 -5.62
N PHE A 555 1.84 11.52 -4.84
CA PHE A 555 2.60 11.71 -3.57
C PHE A 555 3.48 10.48 -3.21
N PRO A 556 4.75 10.39 -3.68
CA PRO A 556 5.60 9.24 -3.38
C PRO A 556 6.16 9.31 -1.94
N PHE A 557 5.33 9.00 -0.94
CA PHE A 557 5.60 9.22 0.48
C PHE A 557 6.89 8.59 1.00
N TYR A 558 7.24 7.40 0.51
CA TYR A 558 8.38 6.62 1.01
C TYR A 558 9.56 6.52 0.03
N GLU A 559 9.47 7.13 -1.15
CA GLU A 559 10.51 7.02 -2.19
C GLU A 559 11.87 7.50 -1.67
N ASN A 560 11.95 8.70 -1.09
CA ASN A 560 13.21 9.23 -0.59
C ASN A 560 13.82 8.35 0.53
N LEU A 561 12.98 7.66 1.31
CA LEU A 561 13.44 6.76 2.38
C LEU A 561 14.06 5.50 1.79
N ILE A 562 13.42 4.91 0.78
CA ILE A 562 13.95 3.76 0.04
C ILE A 562 15.27 4.16 -0.63
N GLU A 563 15.29 5.26 -1.39
CA GLU A 563 16.50 5.78 -2.05
C GLU A 563 17.64 6.03 -1.07
N LYS A 564 17.32 6.46 0.16
CA LYS A 564 18.31 6.63 1.22
C LYS A 564 19.01 5.32 1.57
N PHE A 565 18.27 4.23 1.72
CA PHE A 565 18.84 2.91 2.03
C PHE A 565 19.53 2.28 0.83
N GLU A 566 19.00 2.43 -0.38
CA GLU A 566 19.69 2.05 -1.62
C GLU A 566 21.03 2.78 -1.76
N GLY A 567 21.08 4.08 -1.41
CA GLY A 567 22.31 4.86 -1.35
C GLY A 567 23.31 4.38 -0.29
N LEU A 568 22.84 3.68 0.76
CA LEU A 568 23.67 2.95 1.73
C LEU A 568 24.01 1.53 1.25
N GLY A 569 23.62 1.19 0.03
CA GLY A 569 23.88 -0.07 -0.68
C GLY A 569 22.95 -1.21 -0.30
N TYR A 570 21.80 -0.94 0.32
CA TYR A 570 20.76 -1.95 0.48
C TYR A 570 20.05 -2.21 -0.85
N THR A 571 19.37 -3.34 -0.96
CA THR A 571 18.59 -3.76 -2.12
C THR A 571 17.21 -4.19 -1.63
N GLU A 572 16.16 -3.61 -2.22
CA GLU A 572 14.77 -4.00 -1.96
C GLU A 572 14.55 -5.50 -2.18
N ASP A 573 13.60 -6.08 -1.43
CA ASP A 573 13.25 -7.50 -1.36
C ASP A 573 14.36 -8.46 -0.90
N THR A 574 15.57 -7.95 -0.70
CA THR A 574 16.74 -8.71 -0.26
C THR A 574 17.08 -8.38 1.19
N ASP A 575 17.69 -7.22 1.45
CA ASP A 575 18.09 -6.76 2.78
C ASP A 575 17.40 -5.45 3.19
N LEU A 576 16.69 -4.78 2.27
CA LEU A 576 15.70 -3.76 2.58
C LEU A 576 14.31 -4.32 2.31
N ILE A 577 13.51 -4.44 3.36
CA ILE A 577 12.21 -5.10 3.29
C ILE A 577 11.14 -4.06 3.62
N VAL A 578 10.13 -3.99 2.77
CA VAL A 578 8.92 -3.23 3.06
C VAL A 578 7.92 -4.18 3.71
N PHE A 579 7.38 -3.79 4.86
CA PHE A 579 6.24 -4.46 5.46
C PHE A 579 4.98 -3.67 5.11
N ASP A 580 4.42 -3.92 3.93
CA ASP A 580 3.09 -3.44 3.61
C ASP A 580 2.03 -4.26 4.33
N TYR A 581 0.91 -3.61 4.66
CA TYR A 581 -0.15 -4.23 5.42
C TYR A 581 -1.50 -3.54 5.18
N ASP A 582 -2.60 -4.23 5.49
CA ASP A 582 -3.92 -3.62 5.46
C ASP A 582 -4.12 -2.66 6.64
N TRP A 583 -3.85 -1.39 6.37
CA TRP A 583 -3.90 -0.30 7.35
C TRP A 583 -5.29 -0.04 7.93
N ARG A 584 -6.34 -0.72 7.46
CA ARG A 584 -7.69 -0.66 8.04
C ARG A 584 -7.85 -1.56 9.27
N LYS A 585 -7.00 -2.59 9.41
CA LYS A 585 -7.13 -3.68 10.37
C LYS A 585 -6.61 -3.34 11.76
N ASP A 586 -6.95 -4.21 12.71
CA ASP A 586 -6.51 -4.11 14.10
C ASP A 586 -4.98 -4.24 14.22
N ILE A 587 -4.36 -3.26 14.89
CA ILE A 587 -2.90 -3.17 15.01
C ILE A 587 -2.30 -4.38 15.76
N SER A 588 -3.02 -4.97 16.73
CA SER A 588 -2.55 -6.16 17.45
C SER A 588 -2.51 -7.41 16.56
N PHE A 589 -3.43 -7.53 15.59
CA PHE A 589 -3.36 -8.58 14.57
C PHE A 589 -2.17 -8.37 13.63
N LEU A 590 -2.02 -7.17 13.08
CA LEU A 590 -0.92 -6.81 12.17
C LEU A 590 0.46 -7.01 12.81
N ALA A 591 0.58 -6.82 14.13
CA ALA A 591 1.83 -7.08 14.86
C ALA A 591 2.26 -8.56 14.81
N THR A 592 1.31 -9.49 14.64
CA THR A 592 1.60 -10.92 14.48
C THR A 592 2.20 -11.19 13.09
N GLU A 593 1.71 -10.53 12.06
CA GLU A 593 2.25 -10.62 10.69
C GLU A 593 3.66 -10.03 10.62
N LEU A 594 3.87 -8.87 11.25
CA LEU A 594 5.19 -8.25 11.38
C LEU A 594 6.18 -9.19 12.09
N LYS A 595 5.74 -9.93 13.13
CA LYS A 595 6.56 -10.95 13.79
C LYS A 595 7.01 -12.03 12.81
N SER A 596 6.09 -12.58 12.01
CA SER A 596 6.42 -13.62 11.04
C SER A 596 7.47 -13.16 10.02
N LEU A 597 7.37 -11.92 9.56
CA LEU A 597 8.38 -11.33 8.68
C LEU A 597 9.74 -11.20 9.38
N ILE A 598 9.75 -10.67 10.61
CA ILE A 598 10.97 -10.50 11.41
C ILE A 598 11.66 -11.85 11.64
N ASP A 599 10.92 -12.89 12.04
CA ASP A 599 11.47 -14.23 12.28
C ASP A 599 12.09 -14.82 11.01
N SER A 600 11.45 -14.60 9.85
CA SER A 600 11.96 -15.03 8.54
C SER A 600 13.28 -14.33 8.20
N LYS A 601 13.32 -13.00 8.29
CA LYS A 601 14.49 -12.20 7.89
C LYS A 601 15.63 -12.27 8.89
N SER A 602 15.35 -12.43 10.18
CA SER A 602 16.38 -12.63 11.20
C SER A 602 17.12 -13.96 11.01
N SER A 603 16.44 -15.00 10.51
CA SER A 603 17.03 -16.33 10.30
C SER A 603 18.13 -16.38 9.23
N ILE A 604 18.05 -15.49 8.23
CA ILE A 604 19.03 -15.36 7.13
C ILE A 604 19.96 -14.15 7.30
N SER A 605 19.81 -13.40 8.40
CA SER A 605 20.63 -12.23 8.73
C SER A 605 22.03 -12.65 9.20
N PRO A 606 23.09 -11.94 8.79
CA PRO A 606 24.46 -12.25 9.22
C PRO A 606 24.67 -12.11 10.73
N THR A 607 23.81 -11.34 11.42
CA THR A 607 23.88 -11.11 12.87
C THR A 607 22.78 -11.84 13.63
N GLY A 608 21.85 -12.51 12.95
CA GLY A 608 20.62 -13.04 13.54
C GLY A 608 19.63 -11.94 13.96
N LYS A 609 19.80 -10.71 13.47
CA LYS A 609 18.98 -9.55 13.85
C LYS A 609 18.42 -8.79 12.67
N VAL A 610 17.46 -7.90 12.94
CA VAL A 610 16.91 -6.92 11.99
C VAL A 610 16.77 -5.55 12.66
N SER A 611 16.77 -4.49 11.85
CA SER A 611 16.43 -3.13 12.28
C SER A 611 15.08 -2.71 11.69
N ILE A 612 14.32 -1.90 12.42
CA ILE A 612 12.96 -1.47 12.05
C ILE A 612 12.93 0.06 11.89
N VAL A 613 12.35 0.55 10.81
CA VAL A 613 12.07 1.97 10.57
C VAL A 613 10.57 2.14 10.38
N ALA A 614 9.92 2.80 11.32
CA ALA A 614 8.48 2.91 11.40
C ALA A 614 8.02 4.37 11.31
N HIS A 615 6.95 4.62 10.55
CA HIS A 615 6.37 5.95 10.37
C HIS A 615 4.93 6.01 10.89
N SER A 616 4.56 7.09 11.59
CA SER A 616 3.17 7.37 11.97
C SER A 616 2.52 6.17 12.68
N MET A 617 1.38 5.65 12.19
CA MET A 617 0.72 4.46 12.72
C MET A 617 1.62 3.21 12.76
N GLY A 618 2.57 3.06 11.84
CA GLY A 618 3.57 1.99 11.84
C GLY A 618 4.42 1.97 13.11
N GLY A 619 4.58 3.13 13.76
CA GLY A 619 5.22 3.23 15.07
C GLY A 619 4.40 2.57 16.19
N LEU A 620 3.08 2.72 16.17
CA LEU A 620 2.18 2.02 17.11
C LEU A 620 2.18 0.51 16.85
N LEU A 621 2.17 0.09 15.59
CA LEU A 621 2.30 -1.30 15.17
C LEU A 621 3.61 -1.93 15.65
N THR A 622 4.72 -1.22 15.47
CA THR A 622 6.03 -1.66 15.97
C THR A 622 6.03 -1.75 17.50
N LYS A 623 5.44 -0.77 18.19
CA LYS A 623 5.32 -0.76 19.66
C LYS A 623 4.49 -1.95 20.16
N GLU A 624 3.42 -2.30 19.46
CA GLU A 624 2.59 -3.46 19.78
C GLU A 624 3.31 -4.79 19.54
N TYR A 625 4.07 -4.91 18.46
CA TYR A 625 4.99 -6.04 18.25
C TYR A 625 5.97 -6.18 19.43
N LEU A 626 6.59 -5.09 19.89
CA LEU A 626 7.50 -5.11 21.03
C LEU A 626 6.79 -5.56 22.31
N ARG A 627 5.55 -5.11 22.55
CA ARG A 627 4.74 -5.53 23.70
C ARG A 627 4.45 -7.03 23.69
N GLN A 628 4.02 -7.56 22.53
CA GLN A 628 3.70 -8.98 22.37
C GLN A 628 4.91 -9.90 22.56
N ASN A 629 6.13 -9.38 22.37
CA ASN A 629 7.37 -10.15 22.37
C ASN A 629 8.35 -9.75 23.50
N THR A 630 7.85 -9.15 24.58
CA THR A 630 8.69 -8.66 25.71
C THR A 630 9.61 -9.71 26.34
N THR A 631 9.35 -11.01 26.17
CA THR A 631 10.18 -12.11 26.68
C THR A 631 11.44 -12.37 25.87
N ASP A 632 11.45 -12.04 24.57
CA ASP A 632 12.60 -12.22 23.69
C ASP A 632 12.57 -11.23 22.52
N LEU A 633 13.45 -10.23 22.59
CA LEU A 633 13.68 -9.24 21.53
C LEU A 633 15.11 -9.33 21.00
N SER A 634 15.78 -10.48 21.17
CA SER A 634 17.19 -10.67 20.80
C SER A 634 17.45 -10.49 19.30
N GLN A 635 16.42 -10.73 18.48
CA GLN A 635 16.41 -10.54 17.03
C GLN A 635 16.25 -9.08 16.58
N ILE A 636 16.03 -8.12 17.48
CA ILE A 636 15.90 -6.71 17.13
C ILE A 636 17.19 -5.96 17.48
N ASN A 637 17.74 -5.24 16.50
CA ASN A 637 18.90 -4.38 16.71
C ASN A 637 18.48 -2.93 17.02
N ASN A 638 18.05 -2.18 16.00
CA ASN A 638 17.62 -0.79 16.12
C ASN A 638 16.15 -0.63 15.75
N VAL A 639 15.44 0.27 16.45
CA VAL A 639 14.09 0.70 16.11
C VAL A 639 14.08 2.21 15.97
N VAL A 640 13.69 2.72 14.80
CA VAL A 640 13.48 4.14 14.54
C VAL A 640 12.00 4.39 14.35
N ILE A 641 11.40 5.24 15.17
CA ILE A 641 9.99 5.63 15.10
C ILE A 641 9.94 7.10 14.71
N ALA A 642 9.27 7.45 13.61
CA ALA A 642 9.12 8.81 13.14
C ALA A 642 7.66 9.24 13.17
N GLY A 643 7.35 10.34 13.87
CA GLY A 643 6.02 10.95 13.86
C GLY A 643 4.89 10.09 14.44
N ALA A 644 5.18 9.11 15.31
CA ALA A 644 4.13 8.22 15.80
C ALA A 644 3.17 8.92 16.78
N PRO A 645 1.84 8.78 16.60
CA PRO A 645 0.85 9.26 17.55
C PRO A 645 0.77 8.33 18.76
N GLN A 646 1.81 8.34 19.61
CA GLN A 646 1.95 7.35 20.68
C GLN A 646 0.80 7.32 21.68
N LEU A 647 0.12 8.46 21.89
CA LEU A 647 -1.07 8.58 22.72
C LEU A 647 -2.31 8.95 21.89
N GLY A 648 -2.27 8.74 20.57
CA GLY A 648 -3.30 9.12 19.61
C GLY A 648 -3.20 10.56 19.08
N ALA A 649 -4.07 10.91 18.13
CA ALA A 649 -4.11 12.22 17.49
C ALA A 649 -5.56 12.70 17.32
N ILE A 650 -5.79 14.01 17.53
CA ILE A 650 -7.13 14.62 17.43
C ILE A 650 -7.65 14.52 16.00
N LYS A 651 -6.77 14.40 15.00
CA LYS A 651 -7.17 14.21 13.62
C LYS A 651 -7.98 12.93 13.41
N ALA A 652 -7.72 11.84 14.14
CA ALA A 652 -8.56 10.64 14.12
C ALA A 652 -9.97 10.92 14.68
N PHE A 653 -10.05 11.72 15.74
CA PHE A 653 -11.34 12.17 16.29
C PHE A 653 -12.08 13.07 15.28
N LYS A 654 -11.38 13.99 14.60
CA LYS A 654 -11.96 14.83 13.55
C LYS A 654 -12.47 13.99 12.38
N LEU A 655 -11.65 13.08 11.84
CA LEU A 655 -12.02 12.18 10.75
C LEU A 655 -13.32 11.43 11.05
N LEU A 656 -13.37 10.76 12.20
CA LEU A 656 -14.53 9.97 12.59
C LEU A 656 -15.80 10.83 12.75
N ASN A 657 -15.68 12.03 13.32
CA ASN A 657 -16.83 12.83 13.71
C ASN A 657 -17.31 13.87 12.68
N PHE A 658 -16.37 14.50 11.99
CA PHE A 658 -16.60 15.64 11.12
C PHE A 658 -16.06 15.45 9.70
N GLY A 659 -15.31 14.37 9.45
CA GLY A 659 -14.60 14.14 8.20
C GLY A 659 -13.26 14.87 8.12
N ASP A 660 -12.37 14.31 7.34
CA ASP A 660 -11.02 14.83 7.10
C ASP A 660 -10.51 14.26 5.76
N ASN A 661 -9.69 15.03 5.04
CA ASN A 661 -9.11 14.61 3.77
C ASN A 661 -7.79 13.83 3.95
N LEU A 662 -7.39 13.54 5.19
CA LEU A 662 -6.21 12.75 5.55
C LEU A 662 -4.93 13.32 4.94
N GLU A 663 -4.86 14.66 4.78
CA GLU A 663 -3.73 15.39 4.17
C GLU A 663 -3.56 15.14 2.67
N ILE A 664 -4.57 14.56 2.04
CA ILE A 664 -4.66 14.37 0.60
C ILE A 664 -5.76 15.33 0.10
N GLY A 665 -5.37 16.52 -0.37
CA GLY A 665 -6.30 17.62 -0.67
C GLY A 665 -7.47 17.28 -1.61
N ILE A 666 -7.26 16.31 -2.50
CA ILE A 666 -8.25 15.79 -3.47
C ILE A 666 -9.17 14.69 -2.90
N LEU A 667 -8.91 14.19 -1.69
CA LEU A 667 -9.72 13.16 -1.06
C LEU A 667 -10.98 13.78 -0.44
N ASN A 668 -12.13 13.25 -0.79
CA ASN A 668 -13.41 13.69 -0.26
C ASN A 668 -13.54 13.36 1.24
N LYS A 669 -13.60 14.40 2.08
CA LYS A 669 -13.63 14.27 3.54
C LYS A 669 -14.82 13.46 4.08
N ASP A 670 -15.98 13.52 3.41
CA ASP A 670 -17.20 12.87 3.87
C ASP A 670 -17.16 11.39 3.53
N ARG A 671 -16.57 11.05 2.38
CA ARG A 671 -16.26 9.66 2.03
C ARG A 671 -15.24 9.07 3.00
N ALA A 672 -14.16 9.79 3.29
CA ALA A 672 -13.16 9.34 4.26
C ALA A 672 -13.79 9.07 5.64
N LYS A 673 -14.66 9.97 6.12
CA LYS A 673 -15.48 9.74 7.33
C LYS A 673 -16.26 8.44 7.23
N GLU A 674 -16.95 8.22 6.11
CA GLU A 674 -17.85 7.08 5.92
C GLU A 674 -17.11 5.74 5.95
N ILE A 675 -15.98 5.63 5.24
CA ILE A 675 -15.22 4.37 5.18
C ILE A 675 -14.54 4.04 6.51
N SER A 676 -14.15 5.05 7.29
CA SER A 676 -13.44 4.87 8.56
C SER A 676 -14.31 4.46 9.75
N GLN A 677 -15.66 4.47 9.63
CA GLN A 677 -16.57 4.23 10.77
C GLN A 677 -16.40 2.87 11.45
N ASN A 678 -15.79 1.90 10.76
CA ASN A 678 -15.60 0.54 11.26
C ASN A 678 -14.15 0.05 11.15
N MET A 679 -13.16 0.93 10.93
CA MET A 679 -11.74 0.55 10.84
C MET A 679 -11.10 0.50 12.23
N PRO A 680 -10.74 -0.68 12.79
CA PRO A 680 -10.11 -0.76 14.11
C PRO A 680 -8.91 0.17 14.30
N SER A 681 -8.03 0.26 13.28
CA SER A 681 -6.83 1.10 13.32
C SER A 681 -7.13 2.58 13.56
N VAL A 682 -8.17 3.13 12.91
CA VAL A 682 -8.57 4.54 13.08
C VAL A 682 -9.01 4.81 14.52
N TYR A 683 -9.70 3.86 15.14
CA TYR A 683 -10.07 3.97 16.54
C TYR A 683 -8.85 3.86 17.45
N GLN A 684 -7.87 3.01 17.13
CA GLN A 684 -6.59 2.89 17.85
C GLN A 684 -5.67 4.11 17.66
N LEU A 685 -6.04 5.07 16.79
CA LEU A 685 -5.38 6.37 16.64
C LEU A 685 -6.07 7.49 17.45
N LEU A 686 -7.18 7.22 18.13
CA LEU A 686 -7.86 8.21 18.95
C LEU A 686 -7.02 8.63 20.16
N PRO A 687 -7.13 9.89 20.64
CA PRO A 687 -6.42 10.30 21.84
C PRO A 687 -6.83 9.45 23.05
N SER A 688 -5.84 8.88 23.74
CA SER A 688 -6.03 7.95 24.83
C SER A 688 -6.39 8.64 26.16
N ARG A 689 -6.62 7.84 27.21
CA ARG A 689 -6.82 8.35 28.57
C ARG A 689 -5.57 9.11 29.05
N GLU A 690 -4.39 8.56 28.79
CA GLU A 690 -3.11 9.20 29.10
C GLU A 690 -2.91 10.51 28.32
N TYR A 691 -3.35 10.59 27.06
CA TYR A 691 -3.34 11.87 26.33
C TYR A 691 -4.13 12.94 27.08
N ILE A 692 -5.34 12.63 27.56
CA ILE A 692 -6.18 13.57 28.29
C ILE A 692 -5.54 13.96 29.62
N GLU A 693 -4.92 13.01 30.33
CA GLU A 693 -4.21 13.28 31.59
C GLU A 693 -3.04 14.25 31.39
N GLN A 694 -2.28 14.10 30.30
CA GLN A 694 -1.14 14.98 30.00
C GLN A 694 -1.54 16.32 29.38
N SER A 695 -2.60 16.35 28.56
CA SER A 695 -2.99 17.54 27.78
C SER A 695 -4.05 18.42 28.46
N GLY A 696 -4.77 17.88 29.43
CA GLY A 696 -5.95 18.50 30.05
C GLY A 696 -7.27 18.23 29.32
N GLY A 697 -7.25 17.45 28.23
CA GLY A 697 -8.40 17.14 27.38
C GLY A 697 -8.37 17.87 26.02
N TYR A 698 -9.16 17.38 25.07
CA TYR A 698 -9.16 17.87 23.68
C TYR A 698 -10.54 18.26 23.13
N LEU A 699 -11.62 18.02 23.87
CA LEU A 699 -12.97 18.43 23.49
C LEU A 699 -13.55 19.30 24.59
N GLU A 700 -13.96 20.52 24.25
CA GLU A 700 -14.61 21.46 25.17
C GLU A 700 -16.05 21.69 24.73
N ASP A 701 -17.01 21.41 25.60
CA ASP A 701 -18.44 21.60 25.31
C ASP A 701 -18.99 22.82 26.05
N ASN A 702 -19.36 23.85 25.29
CA ASN A 702 -19.81 25.15 25.78
C ASN A 702 -21.29 25.45 25.48
N ARG A 703 -22.12 24.44 25.20
CA ARG A 703 -23.56 24.61 24.87
C ARG A 703 -24.46 24.97 26.07
N ASP A 704 -24.02 24.72 27.30
CA ASP A 704 -24.81 24.97 28.53
C ASP A 704 -24.08 25.88 29.54
N ASP A 705 -24.83 26.53 30.44
CA ASP A 705 -24.38 27.38 31.56
C ASP A 705 -23.59 26.56 32.62
N GLY A 706 -22.44 26.03 32.23
CA GLY A 706 -21.62 25.09 32.98
C GLY A 706 -20.57 24.33 32.15
N GLY A 707 -20.46 24.65 30.86
CA GLY A 707 -19.56 24.02 29.90
C GLY A 707 -18.07 24.03 30.30
N GLY A 708 -17.32 23.08 29.75
CA GLY A 708 -15.91 22.87 30.06
C GLY A 708 -15.29 21.72 29.26
N VAL A 709 -13.99 21.48 29.52
CA VAL A 709 -13.24 20.41 28.86
C VAL A 709 -13.73 19.05 29.35
N LEU A 710 -14.10 18.19 28.41
CA LEU A 710 -14.60 16.85 28.67
C LEU A 710 -13.45 15.92 29.06
N ASN A 711 -13.69 15.07 30.06
CA ASN A 711 -12.80 13.95 30.36
C ASN A 711 -12.99 12.81 29.33
N TYR A 712 -12.22 11.73 29.49
CA TYR A 712 -12.26 10.58 28.57
C TYR A 712 -13.66 9.97 28.44
N ASP A 713 -14.33 9.66 29.56
CA ASP A 713 -15.63 8.99 29.56
C ASP A 713 -16.74 9.89 29.00
N GLN A 714 -16.65 11.20 29.25
CA GLN A 714 -17.54 12.21 28.66
C GLN A 714 -17.33 12.34 27.15
N THR A 715 -16.08 12.34 26.69
CA THR A 715 -15.75 12.40 25.25
C THR A 715 -16.18 11.13 24.53
N LYS A 716 -16.01 9.95 25.15
CA LYS A 716 -16.54 8.68 24.66
C LYS A 716 -18.07 8.73 24.57
N SER A 717 -18.74 9.25 25.59
CA SER A 717 -20.21 9.42 25.59
C SER A 717 -20.68 10.38 24.49
N PHE A 718 -19.89 11.43 24.23
CA PHE A 718 -20.15 12.36 23.14
C PHE A 718 -20.19 11.65 21.79
N MET A 719 -19.17 10.85 21.48
CA MET A 719 -19.06 10.07 20.24
C MET A 719 -20.16 9.02 20.06
N LEU A 720 -20.68 8.47 21.17
CA LEU A 720 -21.66 7.39 21.16
C LEU A 720 -23.12 7.85 21.09
N SER A 721 -23.43 9.07 21.55
CA SER A 721 -24.83 9.42 21.81
C SER A 721 -25.19 10.91 21.78
N ASP A 722 -24.23 11.83 21.65
CA ASP A 722 -24.55 13.25 21.73
C ASP A 722 -25.27 13.78 20.49
N PRO A 723 -26.40 14.50 20.64
CA PRO A 723 -27.18 15.01 19.50
C PRO A 723 -26.47 16.09 18.67
N TYR A 724 -25.29 16.58 19.09
CA TYR A 724 -24.44 17.42 18.25
C TYR A 724 -24.05 16.71 16.95
N LEU A 725 -23.82 15.38 17.05
CA LEU A 725 -23.46 14.54 15.92
C LEU A 725 -24.72 14.02 15.22
N SER A 726 -24.69 13.99 13.90
CA SER A 726 -25.75 13.42 13.05
C SER A 726 -25.79 11.89 13.05
N ASP A 727 -24.70 11.26 13.51
CA ASP A 727 -24.38 9.84 13.42
C ASP A 727 -23.42 9.46 14.56
N TYR A 728 -23.46 8.20 15.02
CA TYR A 728 -22.75 7.73 16.22
C TYR A 728 -21.67 6.69 15.90
N ARG A 729 -20.65 6.62 16.75
CA ARG A 729 -19.47 5.77 16.54
C ARG A 729 -19.66 4.33 17.01
N ASN A 730 -18.92 3.43 16.37
CA ASN A 730 -18.94 2.01 16.69
C ASN A 730 -18.40 1.75 18.12
N THR A 731 -19.29 1.29 19.01
CA THR A 731 -18.97 0.97 20.40
C THR A 731 -17.93 -0.14 20.55
N LEU A 732 -17.95 -1.15 19.66
CA LEU A 732 -17.00 -2.26 19.72
C LEU A 732 -15.57 -1.77 19.42
N MET A 733 -15.42 -0.95 18.38
CA MET A 733 -14.12 -0.38 18.01
C MET A 733 -13.58 0.55 19.10
N LEU A 734 -14.44 1.40 19.70
CA LEU A 734 -14.05 2.26 20.82
C LEU A 734 -13.57 1.47 22.04
N ASN A 735 -14.26 0.39 22.39
CA ASN A 735 -13.86 -0.45 23.53
C ASN A 735 -12.55 -1.19 23.24
N SER A 736 -12.36 -1.68 22.02
CA SER A 736 -11.12 -2.36 21.60
C SER A 736 -9.93 -1.40 21.58
N SER A 737 -10.12 -0.15 21.16
CA SER A 737 -9.10 0.91 21.22
C SER A 737 -8.72 1.27 22.66
N GLU A 738 -9.68 1.31 23.58
CA GLU A 738 -9.39 1.55 25.01
C GLU A 738 -8.48 0.44 25.58
N GLU A 739 -8.80 -0.83 25.31
CA GLU A 739 -7.96 -1.95 25.72
C GLU A 739 -6.56 -1.91 25.08
N PHE A 740 -6.48 -1.50 23.82
CA PHE A 740 -5.20 -1.32 23.11
C PHE A 740 -4.31 -0.28 23.83
N HIS A 741 -4.84 0.91 24.13
CA HIS A 741 -4.09 1.96 24.81
C HIS A 741 -3.74 1.62 26.26
N ASP A 742 -4.64 0.99 27.00
CA ASP A 742 -4.40 0.54 28.38
C ASP A 742 -3.15 -0.37 28.46
N ASN A 743 -2.89 -1.14 27.40
CA ASN A 743 -1.75 -2.05 27.31
C ASN A 743 -0.47 -1.38 26.76
N LEU A 744 -0.59 -0.27 26.03
CA LEU A 744 0.50 0.30 25.21
C LEU A 744 1.08 1.60 25.78
N ASP A 745 0.27 2.46 26.41
CA ASP A 745 0.67 3.83 26.79
C ASP A 745 1.76 3.86 27.87
N HIS A 746 1.77 2.85 28.75
CA HIS A 746 2.74 2.68 29.83
C HIS A 746 3.70 1.50 29.61
N LEU A 747 3.94 1.14 28.35
CA LEU A 747 4.77 0.00 27.98
C LEU A 747 6.21 0.11 28.52
N ASN A 748 6.68 -0.98 29.14
CA ASN A 748 8.06 -1.16 29.59
C ASN A 748 8.77 -2.17 28.67
N ILE A 749 9.84 -1.75 28.01
CA ILE A 749 10.65 -2.61 27.13
C ILE A 749 12.09 -2.64 27.61
N ASN A 750 12.70 -3.83 27.62
CA ASN A 750 14.15 -4.01 27.79
C ASN A 750 14.69 -4.67 26.52
N GLY A 751 15.79 -4.17 25.96
CA GLY A 751 16.48 -4.85 24.86
C GLY A 751 16.95 -3.91 23.75
N PRO A 752 16.11 -3.62 22.75
CA PRO A 752 16.53 -2.93 21.53
C PRO A 752 16.82 -1.44 21.75
N ARG A 753 17.66 -0.86 20.88
CA ARG A 753 17.89 0.58 20.84
C ARG A 753 16.74 1.26 20.14
N ILE A 754 16.00 2.10 20.85
CA ILE A 754 14.84 2.82 20.31
C ILE A 754 15.21 4.29 20.10
N THR A 755 14.96 4.80 18.90
CA THR A 755 15.10 6.22 18.57
C THR A 755 13.76 6.76 18.10
N ASN A 756 13.30 7.84 18.72
CA ASN A 756 12.07 8.52 18.35
C ASN A 756 12.41 9.86 17.67
N LEU A 757 11.93 10.06 16.45
CA LEU A 757 12.06 11.29 15.69
C LEU A 757 10.72 12.04 15.74
N VAL A 758 10.72 13.17 16.44
CA VAL A 758 9.53 13.92 16.85
C VAL A 758 9.48 15.28 16.15
N GLY A 759 8.50 15.51 15.29
CA GLY A 759 8.23 16.85 14.77
C GLY A 759 7.55 17.73 15.83
N CYS A 760 7.99 18.99 15.97
CA CYS A 760 7.58 19.79 17.13
C CYS A 760 7.45 21.32 16.91
N SER A 761 7.42 21.78 15.66
CA SER A 761 7.36 23.22 15.34
C SER A 761 6.37 23.56 14.22
N VAL A 762 5.36 22.71 14.03
CA VAL A 762 4.23 22.95 13.15
C VAL A 762 2.97 23.07 14.01
N ASP A 763 2.13 24.06 13.73
CA ASP A 763 0.87 24.25 14.43
C ASP A 763 -0.05 23.06 14.16
N THR A 764 -0.48 22.38 15.23
CA THR A 764 -1.14 21.08 15.14
C THR A 764 -2.45 21.10 15.91
N LEU A 765 -3.51 20.53 15.33
CA LEU A 765 -4.81 20.43 15.97
C LEU A 765 -4.71 19.63 17.28
N ALA A 766 -4.95 20.32 18.40
CA ALA A 766 -4.84 19.76 19.75
C ALA A 766 -6.15 19.81 20.53
N GLY A 767 -7.17 20.51 20.02
CA GLY A 767 -8.51 20.47 20.59
C GLY A 767 -9.59 21.15 19.75
N ILE A 768 -10.84 20.82 20.05
CA ILE A 768 -12.05 21.35 19.42
C ILE A 768 -12.96 21.88 20.52
N LYS A 769 -13.51 23.07 20.30
CA LYS A 769 -14.55 23.67 21.16
C LYS A 769 -15.86 23.67 20.41
N ILE A 770 -16.93 23.22 21.04
CA ILE A 770 -18.27 23.25 20.45
C ILE A 770 -19.17 24.19 21.25
N PHE A 771 -20.07 24.87 20.54
CA PHE A 771 -20.99 25.86 21.08
C PHE A 771 -22.40 25.61 20.53
N ASP A 772 -23.36 26.39 21.01
CA ASP A 772 -24.73 26.33 20.53
C ASP A 772 -24.84 26.56 19.01
N ASN A 773 -25.93 26.03 18.44
CA ASN A 773 -26.23 26.13 17.01
C ASN A 773 -25.15 25.54 16.10
N LYS A 774 -24.48 24.46 16.55
CA LYS A 774 -23.40 23.75 15.81
C LYS A 774 -22.17 24.61 15.49
N LYS A 775 -21.95 25.68 16.23
CA LYS A 775 -20.72 26.47 16.12
C LYS A 775 -19.54 25.73 16.73
N ALA A 776 -18.38 25.85 16.12
CA ALA A 776 -17.14 25.25 16.62
C ALA A 776 -15.97 26.24 16.54
N ASP A 777 -14.95 26.01 17.38
CA ASP A 777 -13.65 26.65 17.31
C ASP A 777 -12.54 25.59 17.50
N ILE A 778 -11.32 25.92 17.08
CA ILE A 778 -10.16 25.02 17.13
C ILE A 778 -9.07 25.56 18.07
N VAL A 779 -8.32 24.63 18.65
CA VAL A 779 -7.15 24.88 19.49
C VAL A 779 -5.94 24.23 18.85
N LEU A 780 -4.89 25.03 18.61
CA LEU A 780 -3.63 24.58 18.05
C LEU A 780 -2.54 24.55 19.15
N LYS A 781 -1.66 23.55 19.09
CA LYS A 781 -0.44 23.44 19.91
C LYS A 781 0.73 22.99 19.04
N LYS A 782 1.94 22.93 19.60
CA LYS A 782 3.12 22.40 18.89
C LYS A 782 2.93 20.94 18.49
N GLY A 783 3.44 20.58 17.31
CA GLY A 783 3.53 19.21 16.82
C GLY A 783 4.14 19.18 15.43
N ASP A 784 3.71 18.24 14.59
CA ASP A 784 4.15 18.05 13.21
C ASP A 784 3.07 18.35 12.16
N GLY A 785 1.93 18.92 12.57
CA GLY A 785 0.75 19.20 11.72
C GLY A 785 -0.35 18.14 11.86
N THR A 786 0.02 16.92 12.26
CA THR A 786 -0.91 15.78 12.43
C THR A 786 -0.99 15.34 13.89
N VAL A 787 0.18 15.16 14.51
CA VAL A 787 0.39 14.60 15.84
C VAL A 787 0.87 15.70 16.79
N PRO A 788 0.09 16.03 17.84
CA PRO A 788 0.53 16.97 18.85
C PRO A 788 1.81 16.47 19.55
N LEU A 789 2.70 17.40 19.90
CA LEU A 789 3.98 17.10 20.56
C LEU A 789 3.79 16.27 21.83
N VAL A 790 2.76 16.55 22.63
CA VAL A 790 2.45 15.78 23.85
C VAL A 790 2.21 14.29 23.57
N SER A 791 1.61 13.95 22.42
CA SER A 791 1.42 12.56 22.00
C SER A 791 2.73 11.95 21.48
N ALA A 792 3.42 12.64 20.58
CA ALA A 792 4.65 12.13 19.98
C ALA A 792 5.82 11.98 20.97
N ASN A 793 5.85 12.76 22.05
CA ASN A 793 6.93 12.79 23.03
C ASN A 793 6.84 11.69 24.10
N GLN A 794 5.82 10.82 24.05
CA GLN A 794 5.69 9.72 24.99
C GLN A 794 6.94 8.82 24.96
N THR A 795 7.44 8.50 26.15
CA THR A 795 8.67 7.71 26.29
C THR A 795 8.34 6.30 26.81
N LEU A 796 8.91 5.30 26.15
CA LEU A 796 8.89 3.92 26.63
C LEU A 796 9.77 3.79 27.88
N SER A 797 9.19 3.35 28.99
CA SER A 797 9.94 3.20 30.24
C SER A 797 10.96 2.06 30.16
N ASN A 798 12.15 2.26 30.74
CA ASN A 798 13.30 1.34 30.76
C ASN A 798 13.91 0.94 29.40
N SER A 799 13.47 1.54 28.29
CA SER A 799 13.88 1.21 26.92
C SER A 799 15.24 1.74 26.47
N GLY A 800 15.82 2.70 27.20
CA GLY A 800 16.97 3.46 26.70
C GLY A 800 16.63 4.35 25.50
N GLN A 801 15.35 4.64 25.27
CA GLN A 801 14.86 5.46 24.15
C GLN A 801 15.56 6.82 24.09
N THR A 802 15.96 7.21 22.88
CA THR A 802 16.52 8.54 22.58
C THR A 802 15.54 9.32 21.72
N ASN A 803 15.13 10.52 22.16
CA ASN A 803 14.29 11.41 21.37
C ASN A 803 15.17 12.41 20.60
N TYR A 804 14.91 12.54 19.30
CA TYR A 804 15.38 13.63 18.46
C TYR A 804 14.19 14.47 18.02
N TYR A 805 14.27 15.77 18.27
CA TYR A 805 13.25 16.73 17.95
C TYR A 805 13.62 17.44 16.64
N ALA A 806 12.75 17.32 15.65
CA ALA A 806 12.82 18.00 14.37
C ALA A 806 11.98 19.28 14.42
N ALA A 807 12.66 20.41 14.36
CA ALA A 807 12.07 21.75 14.31
C ALA A 807 12.13 22.31 12.89
N LYS A 808 11.46 23.44 12.62
CA LYS A 808 11.49 24.20 11.36
C LYS A 808 11.39 23.37 10.06
N GLY A 809 10.20 23.36 9.47
CA GLY A 809 9.95 22.79 8.14
C GLY A 809 10.03 21.26 8.09
N PHE A 810 9.70 20.61 9.21
CA PHE A 810 9.39 19.18 9.27
C PHE A 810 7.93 19.05 9.72
N ASP A 811 7.04 19.02 8.74
CA ASP A 811 5.70 18.46 8.93
C ASP A 811 5.77 16.93 9.01
N HIS A 812 4.63 16.29 9.24
CA HIS A 812 4.49 14.86 9.44
C HIS A 812 5.18 14.02 8.36
N PHE A 813 4.93 14.31 7.08
CA PHE A 813 5.56 13.59 5.96
C PHE A 813 7.06 13.90 5.81
N ASN A 814 7.47 15.14 6.09
CA ASN A 814 8.88 15.53 6.02
C ASN A 814 9.77 14.80 7.03
N LEU A 815 9.20 14.13 8.04
CA LEU A 815 9.95 13.27 8.95
C LEU A 815 10.52 12.01 8.27
N VAL A 816 9.98 11.60 7.11
CA VAL A 816 10.45 10.42 6.35
C VAL A 816 10.86 10.74 4.90
N SER A 817 10.85 12.01 4.49
CA SER A 817 11.23 12.41 3.13
C SER A 817 12.36 13.45 3.07
N LYS A 818 12.54 14.24 4.13
CA LYS A 818 13.53 15.33 4.15
C LYS A 818 14.93 14.82 4.50
N ALA A 819 15.92 15.29 3.75
CA ALA A 819 17.29 14.77 3.78
C ALA A 819 17.90 14.64 5.19
N GLN A 820 17.74 15.64 6.07
CA GLN A 820 18.31 15.57 7.43
C GLN A 820 17.65 14.48 8.30
N ALA A 821 16.34 14.24 8.14
CA ALA A 821 15.66 13.15 8.84
C ALA A 821 16.12 11.80 8.30
N LEU A 822 16.22 11.67 6.98
CA LEU A 822 16.74 10.47 6.31
C LEU A 822 18.19 10.16 6.69
N ASP A 823 19.03 11.18 6.86
CA ASP A 823 20.40 11.03 7.36
C ASP A 823 20.45 10.48 8.79
N LEU A 824 19.55 10.94 9.67
CA LEU A 824 19.40 10.38 11.02
C LEU A 824 18.90 8.94 10.97
N ILE A 825 17.80 8.69 10.25
CA ILE A 825 17.15 7.37 10.15
C ILE A 825 18.16 6.34 9.62
N GLY A 826 18.81 6.64 8.49
CA GLY A 826 19.82 5.76 7.90
C GLY A 826 20.99 5.51 8.84
N ALA A 827 21.53 6.55 9.51
CA ALA A 827 22.62 6.39 10.45
C ALA A 827 22.23 5.53 11.66
N VAL A 828 21.04 5.72 12.24
CA VAL A 828 20.60 4.94 13.40
C VAL A 828 20.28 3.50 13.02
N ALA A 829 19.51 3.29 11.94
CA ALA A 829 19.09 1.97 11.52
C ALA A 829 20.27 1.05 11.16
N THR A 830 21.39 1.61 10.68
CA THR A 830 22.56 0.84 10.26
C THR A 830 23.76 0.96 11.21
N ASP A 831 23.57 1.43 12.45
CA ASP A 831 24.65 1.73 13.42
C ASP A 831 25.79 2.62 12.85
N GLY A 832 25.43 3.51 11.92
CA GLY A 832 26.30 4.52 11.33
C GLY A 832 26.57 5.72 12.23
N VAL A 833 27.49 6.58 11.79
CA VAL A 833 27.80 7.82 12.50
C VAL A 833 26.73 8.87 12.16
N ILE A 834 26.00 9.32 13.18
CA ILE A 834 25.02 10.41 13.03
C ILE A 834 25.77 11.70 12.63
N PRO A 835 25.48 12.31 11.47
CA PRO A 835 26.13 13.54 11.04
C PRO A 835 25.66 14.75 11.86
N SER A 836 26.30 15.91 11.69
CA SER A 836 25.78 17.16 12.26
C SER A 836 24.52 17.56 11.51
N LEU A 837 23.37 17.51 12.18
CA LEU A 837 22.07 17.84 11.60
C LEU A 837 21.68 19.27 11.98
N SER A 838 21.25 20.05 10.99
CA SER A 838 20.58 21.33 11.25
C SER A 838 19.11 21.06 11.55
N ASP A 839 18.53 21.86 12.44
CA ASP A 839 17.10 21.80 12.81
C ASP A 839 16.62 20.49 13.47
N ILE A 840 17.52 19.52 13.72
CA ILE A 840 17.25 18.31 14.51
C ILE A 840 18.18 18.29 15.73
N SER A 841 17.63 18.05 16.92
CA SER A 841 18.38 18.04 18.18
C SER A 841 17.84 17.02 19.17
N SER A 842 18.68 16.48 20.04
CA SER A 842 18.22 15.65 21.17
C SER A 842 17.62 16.46 22.33
N SER A 843 17.58 17.79 22.21
CA SER A 843 16.98 18.70 23.19
C SER A 843 15.68 19.28 22.67
N GLU A 844 14.60 19.11 23.44
CA GLU A 844 13.29 19.71 23.16
C GLU A 844 13.31 21.25 23.12
N SER A 845 14.38 21.89 23.61
CA SER A 845 14.53 23.35 23.55
C SER A 845 14.53 23.93 22.13
N ILE A 846 14.77 23.10 21.10
CA ILE A 846 14.64 23.48 19.70
C ILE A 846 13.17 23.59 19.24
N CYS A 847 12.21 23.08 20.01
CA CYS A 847 10.79 23.13 19.70
C CYS A 847 10.18 24.49 20.06
N TYR A 848 10.21 25.41 19.11
CA TYR A 848 9.57 26.73 19.21
C TYR A 848 8.33 26.81 18.32
N PHE A 849 7.39 27.68 18.68
CA PHE A 849 6.32 28.10 17.77
C PHE A 849 6.90 28.97 16.67
N ASN A 850 6.26 28.98 15.50
CA ASN A 850 6.65 29.85 14.40
C ASN A 850 6.77 31.30 14.91
N PRO A 851 7.93 31.97 14.72
CA PRO A 851 8.10 33.36 15.15
C PRO A 851 7.27 34.34 14.31
N LYS A 852 6.73 33.90 13.17
CA LYS A 852 5.75 34.66 12.38
C LYS A 852 4.37 34.52 12.98
N LYS A 853 3.55 35.56 12.81
CA LYS A 853 2.13 35.50 13.14
C LYS A 853 1.44 34.44 12.29
N LEU A 854 0.56 33.66 12.91
CA LEU A 854 -0.39 32.78 12.21
C LEU A 854 -1.76 33.46 12.19
N PHE A 855 -2.36 33.59 11.03
CA PHE A 855 -3.72 34.09 10.88
C PHE A 855 -4.70 32.93 10.74
N ILE A 856 -5.81 32.98 11.49
CA ILE A 856 -6.91 32.04 11.35
C ILE A 856 -8.16 32.81 10.97
N PHE A 857 -8.68 32.52 9.79
CA PHE A 857 -9.97 33.02 9.31
C PHE A 857 -11.00 31.92 9.52
N SER A 858 -12.11 32.20 10.19
CA SER A 858 -13.15 31.20 10.37
C SER A 858 -14.55 31.72 10.13
N THR A 859 -15.40 30.86 9.57
CA THR A 859 -16.80 31.14 9.33
C THR A 859 -17.69 30.02 9.84
N HIS A 860 -18.89 30.36 10.30
CA HIS A 860 -19.99 29.39 10.46
C HIS A 860 -20.89 29.41 9.22
N SER A 861 -21.38 28.23 8.78
CA SER A 861 -22.35 28.09 7.68
C SER A 861 -23.56 29.02 7.78
N PRO A 862 -24.26 29.32 6.66
CA PRO A 862 -24.14 28.70 5.32
C PRO A 862 -23.33 29.54 4.32
N VAL A 863 -22.03 29.70 4.59
CA VAL A 863 -21.08 30.40 3.71
C VAL A 863 -19.85 29.55 3.43
N ASN A 864 -19.28 29.71 2.24
CA ASN A 864 -17.96 29.21 1.88
C ASN A 864 -16.92 30.29 2.17
N LEU A 865 -15.73 29.87 2.62
CA LEU A 865 -14.61 30.75 2.94
C LEU A 865 -13.45 30.47 1.97
N ARG A 866 -12.96 31.53 1.31
CA ARG A 866 -11.74 31.49 0.50
C ARG A 866 -10.89 32.70 0.81
N ILE A 867 -9.60 32.49 1.02
CA ILE A 867 -8.65 33.61 1.13
C ILE A 867 -7.72 33.60 -0.06
N TYR A 868 -7.34 34.78 -0.54
CA TYR A 868 -6.45 34.97 -1.68
C TYR A 868 -5.21 35.74 -1.25
N ASP A 869 -4.03 35.27 -1.68
CA ASP A 869 -2.79 36.02 -1.57
C ASP A 869 -2.69 37.12 -2.64
N SER A 870 -1.62 37.93 -2.58
CA SER A 870 -1.35 39.00 -3.54
C SER A 870 -1.10 38.52 -4.98
N GLN A 871 -0.80 37.23 -5.17
CA GLN A 871 -0.56 36.58 -6.46
C GLN A 871 -1.85 35.98 -7.05
N GLY A 872 -2.94 35.94 -6.27
CA GLY A 872 -4.21 35.34 -6.66
C GLY A 872 -4.30 33.84 -6.40
N ASN A 873 -3.31 33.23 -5.73
CA ASN A 873 -3.48 31.87 -5.22
C ASN A 873 -4.45 31.91 -4.05
N TYR A 874 -5.22 30.85 -3.84
CA TYR A 874 -6.23 30.83 -2.79
C TYR A 874 -6.22 29.53 -1.99
N THR A 875 -6.67 29.65 -0.75
CA THR A 875 -6.92 28.51 0.14
C THR A 875 -8.38 28.49 0.58
N GLY A 876 -9.03 27.33 0.47
CA GLY A 876 -10.45 27.13 0.76
C GLY A 876 -11.09 26.06 -0.14
N LEU A 877 -12.41 25.91 -0.02
CA LEU A 877 -13.16 24.93 -0.84
C LEU A 877 -13.37 25.43 -2.28
N ASP A 878 -13.21 24.54 -3.25
CA ASP A 878 -13.56 24.79 -4.64
C ASP A 878 -15.07 24.60 -4.92
N GLU A 879 -15.48 24.52 -6.19
CA GLU A 879 -16.88 24.33 -6.58
C GLU A 879 -17.40 22.90 -6.36
N ASN A 880 -16.49 21.92 -6.29
CA ASN A 880 -16.81 20.51 -6.04
C ASN A 880 -16.82 20.18 -4.54
N GLY A 881 -16.31 21.08 -3.71
CA GLY A 881 -16.14 20.87 -2.27
C GLY A 881 -14.79 20.26 -1.90
N ASP A 882 -13.85 20.22 -2.85
CA ASP A 882 -12.48 19.77 -2.65
C ASP A 882 -11.65 20.91 -2.07
N VAL A 883 -10.60 20.55 -1.32
CA VAL A 883 -9.72 21.53 -0.69
C VAL A 883 -8.70 22.02 -1.71
N ASN A 884 -8.63 23.33 -1.89
CA ASN A 884 -7.51 23.98 -2.57
C ASN A 884 -6.59 24.61 -1.52
N ASP A 885 -5.31 24.24 -1.53
CA ASP A 885 -4.26 24.78 -0.65
C ASP A 885 -3.21 25.54 -1.48
N GLY A 886 -3.67 26.46 -2.32
CA GLY A 886 -2.81 27.19 -3.26
C GLY A 886 -1.85 28.17 -2.61
N ILE A 887 -2.10 28.59 -1.37
CA ILE A 887 -1.20 29.48 -0.62
C ILE A 887 -0.17 28.65 0.14
N LEU A 888 1.11 28.96 -0.04
CA LEU A 888 2.21 28.27 0.61
C LEU A 888 2.12 28.36 2.14
N GLU A 889 2.33 27.24 2.85
CA GLU A 889 2.23 27.14 4.33
C GLU A 889 0.84 27.46 4.89
N SER A 890 -0.20 27.51 4.05
CA SER A 890 -1.59 27.59 4.50
C SER A 890 -2.21 26.20 4.66
N ASP A 891 -3.32 26.13 5.39
CA ASP A 891 -4.10 24.91 5.58
C ASP A 891 -5.60 25.23 5.68
N PHE A 892 -6.45 24.32 5.24
CA PHE A 892 -7.90 24.41 5.35
C PHE A 892 -8.45 23.29 6.26
N MET A 893 -9.30 23.69 7.20
CA MET A 893 -9.97 22.78 8.11
C MET A 893 -11.47 23.04 8.18
N GLN A 894 -12.25 21.98 8.27
CA GLN A 894 -13.69 22.08 8.52
C GLN A 894 -14.08 21.22 9.73
N ILE A 895 -14.89 21.80 10.63
CA ILE A 895 -15.49 21.11 11.79
C ILE A 895 -17.00 21.22 11.67
N GLY A 896 -17.63 20.17 11.16
CA GLY A 896 -19.05 20.19 10.81
C GLY A 896 -19.33 21.28 9.78
N GLU A 897 -20.07 22.29 10.20
CA GLU A 897 -20.48 23.43 9.38
C GLU A 897 -19.56 24.67 9.54
N ASN A 898 -18.40 24.51 10.16
CA ASN A 898 -17.48 25.63 10.45
C ASN A 898 -16.20 25.49 9.61
N ASN A 899 -15.86 26.53 8.86
CA ASN A 899 -14.66 26.58 8.03
C ASN A 899 -13.55 27.34 8.76
N PHE A 900 -12.32 26.90 8.59
CA PHE A 900 -11.10 27.51 9.12
C PHE A 900 -10.05 27.51 8.02
N VAL A 901 -9.48 28.68 7.73
CA VAL A 901 -8.27 28.80 6.91
C VAL A 901 -7.15 29.32 7.80
N LEU A 902 -6.07 28.57 7.88
CA LEU A 902 -4.83 28.93 8.55
C LEU A 902 -3.88 29.49 7.49
N ALA A 903 -3.31 30.68 7.73
CA ALA A 903 -2.39 31.30 6.78
C ALA A 903 -1.22 31.99 7.50
N PRO A 904 -0.01 31.94 6.93
CA PRO A 904 1.15 32.58 7.53
C PRO A 904 1.06 34.12 7.43
N GLU A 905 1.90 34.82 8.18
CA GLU A 905 2.14 36.26 7.99
C GLU A 905 2.60 36.58 6.55
N GLY A 906 1.94 37.53 5.89
CA GLY A 906 2.17 37.89 4.49
C GLY A 906 1.83 39.35 4.17
N GLU A 907 1.93 39.74 2.89
CA GLU A 907 1.70 41.11 2.36
C GLU A 907 0.21 41.54 2.36
N GLY A 908 -0.64 40.81 3.08
CA GLY A 908 -2.08 40.98 3.13
C GLY A 908 -2.86 39.94 2.33
N TYR A 909 -4.12 39.73 2.72
CA TYR A 909 -5.05 38.75 2.18
C TYR A 909 -6.36 39.42 1.77
N ARG A 910 -6.95 38.91 0.68
CA ARG A 910 -8.35 39.19 0.31
C ARG A 910 -9.18 37.99 0.72
N ILE A 911 -10.11 38.19 1.66
CA ILE A 911 -11.00 37.15 2.17
C ILE A 911 -12.34 37.29 1.45
N ALA A 912 -12.76 36.24 0.76
CA ALA A 912 -14.06 36.12 0.12
C ALA A 912 -14.94 35.14 0.92
N ILE A 913 -16.18 35.57 1.15
CA ILE A 913 -17.20 34.81 1.88
C ILE A 913 -18.45 34.76 1.02
N ASP A 914 -18.76 33.59 0.49
CA ASP A 914 -19.86 33.40 -0.46
C ASP A 914 -20.97 32.58 0.21
N ALA A 915 -22.18 33.13 0.30
CA ALA A 915 -23.33 32.38 0.78
C ALA A 915 -23.74 31.27 -0.20
N TYR A 916 -24.35 30.21 0.33
CA TYR A 916 -25.01 29.18 -0.46
C TYR A 916 -26.42 28.83 0.04
N ASP A 917 -26.82 29.37 1.19
CA ASP A 917 -28.18 29.28 1.72
C ASP A 917 -28.55 30.55 2.51
N THR A 918 -29.82 30.70 2.86
CA THR A 918 -30.32 31.74 3.76
C THR A 918 -30.05 31.40 5.22
N GLY A 919 -29.94 32.41 6.09
CA GLY A 919 -29.66 32.21 7.51
C GLY A 919 -28.83 33.35 8.08
N SER A 920 -27.77 33.01 8.80
CA SER A 920 -26.75 33.96 9.23
C SER A 920 -25.41 33.27 9.38
N PHE A 921 -24.32 34.03 9.27
CA PHE A 921 -22.97 33.55 9.51
C PHE A 921 -22.25 34.39 10.56
N ASP A 922 -21.28 33.76 11.22
CA ASP A 922 -20.24 34.46 11.98
C ASP A 922 -18.97 34.47 11.14
N PHE A 923 -18.19 35.54 11.23
CA PHE A 923 -16.85 35.60 10.65
C PHE A 923 -15.86 36.09 11.70
N LYS A 924 -14.82 35.31 11.97
CA LYS A 924 -13.80 35.60 12.98
C LYS A 924 -12.43 35.59 12.33
N ILE A 925 -11.63 36.60 12.63
CA ILE A 925 -10.20 36.65 12.31
C ILE A 925 -9.44 36.53 13.62
N ARG A 926 -8.46 35.63 13.69
CA ARG A 926 -7.49 35.54 14.80
C ARG A 926 -6.09 35.73 14.29
N THR A 927 -5.27 36.40 15.08
CA THR A 927 -3.82 36.50 14.89
C THR A 927 -3.15 35.87 16.09
N LEU A 928 -2.40 34.79 15.87
CA LEU A 928 -1.68 34.04 16.90
C LEU A 928 -0.18 34.33 16.81
N LEU A 929 0.46 34.50 17.96
CA LEU A 929 1.92 34.50 18.09
C LEU A 929 2.31 33.60 19.27
N GLY A 930 2.75 32.36 18.97
CA GLY A 930 3.03 31.38 20.01
C GLY A 930 1.78 30.81 20.70
N GLU A 931 1.96 30.28 21.91
CA GLU A 931 0.90 29.69 22.72
C GLU A 931 0.19 30.77 23.56
N GLY A 932 -1.08 31.07 23.25
CA GLY A 932 -2.01 31.75 24.17
C GLY A 932 -2.19 33.27 24.03
N GLU A 933 -1.38 33.96 23.23
CA GLU A 933 -1.57 35.38 22.91
C GLU A 933 -2.21 35.53 21.52
N GLU A 934 -3.51 35.86 21.48
CA GLU A 934 -4.25 36.07 20.23
C GLU A 934 -4.91 37.45 20.18
N ASP A 935 -4.75 38.16 19.06
CA ASP A 935 -5.68 39.22 18.69
C ASP A 935 -6.86 38.60 17.93
N SER A 936 -8.07 39.14 18.09
CA SER A 936 -9.22 38.67 17.33
C SER A 936 -10.20 39.77 16.96
N ALA A 937 -10.88 39.58 15.84
CA ALA A 937 -12.02 40.39 15.44
C ALA A 937 -13.19 39.48 15.04
N LEU A 938 -14.39 39.79 15.51
CA LEU A 938 -15.58 38.96 15.33
C LEU A 938 -16.73 39.78 14.74
N TYR A 939 -17.23 39.33 13.60
CA TYR A 939 -18.52 39.69 13.04
C TYR A 939 -19.51 38.59 13.43
N PHE A 940 -20.52 38.93 14.22
CA PHE A 940 -21.43 37.97 14.81
C PHE A 940 -22.82 38.09 14.19
N ASN A 941 -23.39 36.94 13.81
CA ASN A 941 -24.76 36.80 13.33
C ASN A 941 -25.10 37.72 12.15
N VAL A 942 -24.21 37.78 11.14
CA VAL A 942 -24.42 38.55 9.92
C VAL A 942 -25.55 37.90 9.10
N PRO A 943 -26.69 38.58 8.86
CA PRO A 943 -27.85 37.96 8.25
C PRO A 943 -27.66 37.69 6.76
N ILE A 944 -28.17 36.56 6.27
CA ILE A 944 -28.17 36.18 4.86
C ILE A 944 -29.62 36.05 4.41
N SER A 945 -30.14 37.10 3.77
CA SER A 945 -31.49 37.10 3.18
C SER A 945 -31.52 36.61 1.73
N ASN A 946 -30.35 36.51 1.07
CA ASN A 946 -30.19 36.08 -0.30
C ASN A 946 -29.06 35.05 -0.36
N PRO A 947 -29.28 33.83 -0.90
CA PRO A 947 -28.23 32.81 -1.01
C PRO A 947 -27.11 33.17 -1.99
N ASN A 948 -27.25 34.23 -2.80
CA ASN A 948 -26.18 34.75 -3.66
C ASN A 948 -25.38 35.89 -3.00
N LEU A 949 -25.58 36.14 -1.70
CA LEU A 949 -24.82 37.17 -0.97
C LEU A 949 -23.34 36.83 -1.01
N SER A 950 -22.53 37.84 -1.34
CA SER A 950 -21.07 37.75 -1.23
C SER A 950 -20.56 38.82 -0.26
N ALA A 951 -19.48 38.52 0.46
CA ALA A 951 -18.83 39.48 1.32
C ALA A 951 -17.31 39.41 1.17
N GLU A 952 -16.65 40.56 1.36
CA GLU A 952 -15.21 40.68 1.22
C GLU A 952 -14.59 41.45 2.38
N VAL A 953 -13.41 40.99 2.81
CA VAL A 953 -12.50 41.70 3.70
C VAL A 953 -11.13 41.80 3.04
N LEU A 954 -10.53 42.99 3.10
CA LEU A 954 -9.11 43.20 2.82
C LEU A 954 -8.38 43.27 4.17
N PHE A 955 -7.48 42.33 4.40
CA PHE A 955 -6.75 42.22 5.66
C PHE A 955 -5.25 42.38 5.41
N ASP A 956 -4.62 43.34 6.06
CA ASP A 956 -3.20 43.67 5.90
C ASP A 956 -2.33 43.22 7.09
N GLY A 957 -2.88 42.39 7.98
CA GLY A 957 -2.23 41.96 9.21
C GLY A 957 -2.60 42.79 10.45
N ASP A 958 -3.38 43.86 10.28
CA ASP A 958 -3.92 44.67 11.37
C ASP A 958 -5.44 44.46 11.50
N LEU A 959 -5.92 44.30 12.74
CA LEU A 959 -7.35 44.20 13.04
C LEU A 959 -7.99 45.57 13.29
N ASN A 960 -7.18 46.63 13.41
CA ASN A 960 -7.69 47.99 13.56
C ASN A 960 -8.26 48.49 12.22
N ASN A 961 -9.56 48.79 12.21
CA ASN A 961 -10.30 49.31 11.05
C ASN A 961 -10.57 48.30 9.91
N ILE A 962 -10.66 47.01 10.23
CA ILE A 962 -11.16 46.03 9.25
C ILE A 962 -12.64 46.25 8.94
N LEU A 963 -13.01 46.18 7.66
CA LEU A 963 -14.37 46.40 7.17
C LEU A 963 -14.82 45.20 6.35
N LEU A 964 -16.02 44.69 6.68
CA LEU A 964 -16.70 43.66 5.91
C LEU A 964 -17.64 44.33 4.92
N LYS A 965 -17.26 44.33 3.64
CA LYS A 965 -18.11 44.80 2.55
C LYS A 965 -19.03 43.67 2.13
N ILE A 966 -20.31 43.95 1.92
CA ILE A 966 -21.32 42.93 1.64
C ILE A 966 -22.14 43.38 0.43
N ASP A 967 -22.30 42.48 -0.52
CA ASP A 967 -23.30 42.56 -1.59
C ASP A 967 -24.52 41.77 -1.11
N ARG A 968 -25.53 42.49 -0.58
CA ARG A 968 -26.73 41.87 -0.02
C ARG A 968 -27.62 41.24 -1.09
N ASN A 969 -27.54 41.72 -2.33
CA ASN A 969 -28.52 41.44 -3.37
C ASN A 969 -27.98 40.51 -4.48
N GLY A 970 -26.67 40.24 -4.50
CA GLY A 970 -25.99 39.35 -5.42
C GLY A 970 -25.83 39.91 -6.84
N ASP A 971 -25.82 41.24 -7.03
CA ASP A 971 -25.65 41.90 -8.33
C ASP A 971 -24.18 42.19 -8.69
N GLY A 972 -23.25 41.92 -7.77
CA GLY A 972 -21.82 42.12 -7.92
C GLY A 972 -21.30 43.47 -7.38
N ASP A 973 -22.18 44.36 -6.90
CA ASP A 973 -21.81 45.62 -6.26
C ASP A 973 -22.00 45.55 -4.72
N PHE A 974 -20.98 45.95 -3.95
CA PHE A 974 -21.09 46.02 -2.49
C PHE A 974 -22.01 47.16 -2.05
N ASP A 975 -23.13 46.83 -1.41
CA ASP A 975 -24.19 47.77 -1.00
C ASP A 975 -24.31 47.96 0.53
N ASP A 976 -23.54 47.20 1.32
CA ASP A 976 -23.48 47.31 2.78
C ASP A 976 -22.03 47.17 3.30
N VAL A 977 -21.73 47.78 4.45
CA VAL A 977 -20.40 47.76 5.08
C VAL A 977 -20.55 47.65 6.61
N LEU A 978 -19.97 46.60 7.18
CA LEU A 978 -19.99 46.34 8.62
C LEU A 978 -18.61 46.51 9.25
N THR A 979 -18.59 47.01 10.48
CA THR A 979 -17.45 46.90 11.40
C THR A 979 -17.63 45.68 12.30
N PRO A 980 -16.54 45.10 12.85
CA PRO A 980 -16.66 44.00 13.81
C PRO A 980 -17.58 44.33 14.99
N ASN A 981 -18.25 43.32 15.52
CA ASN A 981 -18.93 43.41 16.81
C ASN A 981 -17.93 43.51 17.95
N PHE A 982 -16.84 42.74 17.87
CA PHE A 982 -15.78 42.73 18.87
C PHE A 982 -14.41 42.77 18.21
N VAL A 983 -13.49 43.53 18.81
CA VAL A 983 -12.05 43.51 18.51
C VAL A 983 -11.31 43.38 19.83
N VAL A 984 -10.63 42.26 20.03
CA VAL A 984 -9.84 41.96 21.24
C VAL A 984 -8.38 41.99 20.84
N LEU A 985 -7.59 42.88 21.45
CA LEU A 985 -6.18 43.10 21.12
C LEU A 985 -5.30 42.70 22.31
N ARG A 986 -4.79 41.47 22.32
CA ARG A 986 -3.86 40.97 23.35
C ARG A 986 -2.39 41.20 22.96
N LEU A 987 -2.05 41.04 21.68
CA LEU A 987 -0.75 41.36 21.08
C LEU A 987 -0.62 42.86 20.78
N GLY A 988 -1.69 43.47 20.27
CA GLY A 988 -1.73 44.89 19.89
C GLY A 988 -1.89 45.90 21.04
N GLN A 989 -2.10 45.41 22.27
CA GLN A 989 -2.50 46.16 23.47
C GLN A 989 -3.87 46.87 23.33
N PRO A 990 -4.86 46.62 24.22
CA PRO A 990 -6.18 47.21 24.09
C PRO A 990 -6.18 48.66 24.57
N SER A 991 -6.88 49.55 23.87
CA SER A 991 -7.14 50.93 24.32
C SER A 991 -8.52 51.05 24.98
N ILE A 992 -8.74 52.12 25.77
CA ILE A 992 -10.09 52.41 26.31
C ILE A 992 -11.13 52.53 25.20
N GLN A 993 -10.73 53.04 24.03
CA GLN A 993 -11.60 53.16 22.87
C GLN A 993 -12.04 51.77 22.35
N ASN A 994 -11.13 50.78 22.34
CA ASN A 994 -11.48 49.41 21.97
C ASN A 994 -12.51 48.81 22.95
N VAL A 995 -12.35 49.02 24.26
CA VAL A 995 -13.33 48.52 25.26
C VAL A 995 -14.71 49.16 25.07
N LEU A 996 -14.74 50.46 24.76
CA LEU A 996 -15.98 51.17 24.46
C LEU A 996 -16.66 50.60 23.21
N GLU A 997 -15.89 50.27 22.18
CA GLU A 997 -16.39 49.64 20.95
C GLU A 997 -16.93 48.23 21.21
N ASN A 998 -16.26 47.43 22.04
CA ASN A 998 -16.75 46.11 22.47
C ASN A 998 -18.03 46.20 23.31
N ILE A 999 -18.16 47.21 24.18
CA ILE A 999 -19.41 47.49 24.90
C ILE A 999 -20.54 47.87 23.94
N GLU A 1000 -20.26 48.72 22.94
CA GLU A 1000 -21.23 49.07 21.90
C GLU A 1000 -21.60 47.85 21.03
N GLY A 1001 -20.64 46.97 20.74
CA GLY A 1001 -20.85 45.70 20.06
C GLY A 1001 -21.80 44.78 20.81
N ALA A 1002 -21.52 44.54 22.09
CA ALA A 1002 -22.41 43.79 22.98
C ALA A 1002 -23.81 44.41 23.04
N TYR A 1003 -23.90 45.74 23.04
CA TYR A 1003 -25.18 46.44 23.05
C TYR A 1003 -25.98 46.22 21.77
N ARG A 1004 -25.34 46.31 20.59
CA ARG A 1004 -25.99 46.02 19.30
C ARG A 1004 -26.54 44.60 19.22
N LEU A 1005 -25.90 43.66 19.91
CA LEU A 1005 -26.33 42.27 19.99
C LEU A 1005 -27.41 42.02 21.07
N GLY A 1006 -27.77 43.04 21.85
CA GLY A 1006 -28.69 42.90 22.98
C GLY A 1006 -28.09 42.16 24.17
N TRP A 1007 -26.77 41.98 24.21
CA TRP A 1007 -26.04 41.25 25.25
C TRP A 1007 -25.82 42.08 26.51
N ILE A 1008 -26.06 43.40 26.46
CA ILE A 1008 -25.97 44.31 27.59
C ILE A 1008 -27.16 45.27 27.59
N GLU A 1009 -27.79 45.48 28.75
CA GLU A 1009 -28.88 46.45 28.90
C GLU A 1009 -28.39 47.90 28.89
N ASP A 1010 -29.26 48.83 28.47
CA ASP A 1010 -29.01 50.28 28.42
C ASP A 1010 -28.32 50.81 29.70
N LYS A 1011 -28.83 50.43 30.87
CA LYS A 1011 -28.33 50.92 32.17
C LYS A 1011 -26.91 50.46 32.47
N ALA A 1012 -26.56 49.23 32.08
CA ALA A 1012 -25.22 48.70 32.27
C ALA A 1012 -24.26 49.36 31.28
N LYS A 1013 -24.65 49.45 30.00
CA LYS A 1013 -23.90 50.13 28.96
C LYS A 1013 -23.56 51.58 29.32
N GLU A 1014 -24.56 52.39 29.68
CA GLU A 1014 -24.37 53.80 30.01
C GLU A 1014 -23.38 53.99 31.18
N TYR A 1015 -23.47 53.14 32.21
CA TYR A 1015 -22.57 53.20 33.35
C TYR A 1015 -21.14 52.84 32.97
N LEU A 1016 -20.93 51.73 32.25
CA LEU A 1016 -19.60 51.29 31.82
C LEU A 1016 -18.97 52.34 30.91
N ALA A 1017 -19.70 52.81 29.90
CA ALA A 1017 -19.21 53.79 28.95
C ALA A 1017 -18.85 55.12 29.63
N LYS A 1018 -19.70 55.62 30.54
CA LYS A 1018 -19.41 56.84 31.30
C LYS A 1018 -18.15 56.71 32.15
N THR A 1019 -17.96 55.56 32.78
CA THR A 1019 -16.80 55.29 33.66
C THR A 1019 -15.52 55.16 32.84
N LEU A 1020 -15.53 54.42 31.74
CA LEU A 1020 -14.39 54.27 30.84
C LEU A 1020 -14.00 55.61 30.17
N ASN A 1021 -14.96 56.41 29.73
CA ASN A 1021 -14.69 57.77 29.23
C ASN A 1021 -14.06 58.69 30.29
N HIS A 1022 -14.33 58.44 31.58
CA HIS A 1022 -13.65 59.14 32.66
C HIS A 1022 -12.20 58.69 32.79
N VAL A 1023 -11.95 57.38 32.73
CA VAL A 1023 -10.61 56.79 32.73
C VAL A 1023 -9.77 57.29 31.54
N ASP A 1024 -10.32 57.28 30.31
CA ASP A 1024 -9.63 57.79 29.11
C ASP A 1024 -9.19 59.26 29.28
N LYS A 1025 -10.03 60.10 29.87
CA LYS A 1025 -9.70 61.51 30.19
C LYS A 1025 -8.63 61.64 31.27
N LEU A 1026 -8.54 60.70 32.20
CA LEU A 1026 -7.48 60.69 33.23
C LEU A 1026 -6.15 60.25 32.61
N MET A 1027 -6.16 59.19 31.78
CA MET A 1027 -4.97 58.70 31.06
C MET A 1027 -4.37 59.76 30.14
N LYS A 1028 -5.21 60.52 29.41
CA LYS A 1028 -4.75 61.61 28.50
C LYS A 1028 -4.21 62.86 29.19
N LYS A 1029 -4.31 62.97 30.52
CA LYS A 1029 -3.89 64.17 31.27
C LYS A 1029 -2.51 64.07 31.93
N ASP A 1030 -1.81 62.94 31.76
CA ASP A 1030 -0.42 62.65 32.14
C ASP A 1030 0.07 63.37 33.42
N GLU A 1031 -0.16 62.73 34.59
CA GLU A 1031 0.69 62.78 35.80
C GLU A 1031 0.01 62.05 37.01
N SER A 1032 0.67 60.99 37.51
CA SER A 1032 0.56 60.39 38.86
C SER A 1032 -0.82 59.90 39.36
N LYS A 1033 -1.65 59.27 38.53
CA LYS A 1033 -2.96 58.73 38.94
C LYS A 1033 -3.16 57.24 38.64
N ASP A 1034 -2.09 56.49 38.43
CA ASP A 1034 -2.18 55.06 38.06
C ASP A 1034 -2.91 54.25 39.13
N ASP A 1035 -2.68 54.54 40.42
CA ASP A 1035 -3.43 53.93 41.53
C ASP A 1035 -4.94 54.25 41.47
N GLU A 1036 -5.31 55.49 41.14
CA GLU A 1036 -6.72 55.92 41.01
C GLU A 1036 -7.38 55.27 39.79
N ILE A 1037 -6.68 55.18 38.66
CA ILE A 1037 -7.13 54.49 37.45
C ILE A 1037 -7.32 53.00 37.73
N ASN A 1038 -6.34 52.35 38.38
CA ASN A 1038 -6.38 50.93 38.70
C ASN A 1038 -7.48 50.57 39.72
N GLU A 1039 -7.78 51.48 40.66
CA GLU A 1039 -8.92 51.34 41.58
C GLU A 1039 -10.26 51.45 40.83
N ILE A 1040 -10.40 52.41 39.91
CA ILE A 1040 -11.60 52.58 39.08
C ILE A 1040 -11.81 51.34 38.19
N LEU A 1041 -10.77 50.86 37.50
CA LEU A 1041 -10.84 49.66 36.65
C LEU A 1041 -11.14 48.40 37.47
N GLY A 1042 -10.55 48.25 38.67
CA GLY A 1042 -10.87 47.17 39.60
C GLY A 1042 -12.33 47.17 40.06
N SER A 1043 -12.86 48.36 40.40
CA SER A 1043 -14.29 48.54 40.73
C SER A 1043 -15.20 48.20 39.55
N LEU A 1044 -14.78 48.56 38.34
CA LEU A 1044 -15.51 48.27 37.10
C LEU A 1044 -15.62 46.76 36.85
N ILE A 1045 -14.54 45.99 37.04
CA ILE A 1045 -14.56 44.51 36.98
C ILE A 1045 -15.53 43.94 38.02
N GLY A 1046 -15.48 44.43 39.26
CA GLY A 1046 -16.43 44.02 40.31
C GLY A 1046 -17.88 44.32 39.93
N LYS A 1047 -18.13 45.45 39.26
CA LYS A 1047 -19.45 45.86 38.80
C LYS A 1047 -19.96 45.04 37.62
N LEU A 1048 -19.08 44.67 36.68
CA LEU A 1048 -19.38 43.71 35.62
C LEU A 1048 -19.86 42.38 36.20
N GLY A 1049 -19.22 41.88 37.26
CA GLY A 1049 -19.66 40.66 37.94
C GLY A 1049 -21.04 40.80 38.59
N ASP A 1050 -21.40 42.00 39.09
CA ASP A 1050 -22.76 42.30 39.58
C ASP A 1050 -23.79 42.32 38.44
N TYR A 1051 -23.42 42.88 37.29
CA TYR A 1051 -24.29 42.90 36.11
C TYR A 1051 -24.54 41.50 35.57
N LEU A 1052 -23.51 40.65 35.50
CA LEU A 1052 -23.66 39.25 35.07
C LEU A 1052 -24.64 38.50 35.99
N ARG A 1053 -24.43 38.60 37.31
CA ARG A 1053 -25.32 37.96 38.31
C ARG A 1053 -26.77 38.44 38.24
N ARG A 1054 -27.00 39.65 37.73
CA ARG A 1054 -28.32 40.27 37.62
C ARG A 1054 -28.95 40.10 36.23
N GLY A 1055 -28.27 39.42 35.30
CA GLY A 1055 -28.73 39.25 33.93
C GLY A 1055 -28.73 40.54 33.10
N LEU A 1056 -27.98 41.56 33.52
CA LEU A 1056 -27.88 42.85 32.81
C LEU A 1056 -26.80 42.84 31.71
N ILE A 1057 -25.96 41.81 31.73
CA ILE A 1057 -24.97 41.47 30.71
C ILE A 1057 -24.92 39.93 30.61
N ASN A 1058 -24.80 39.35 29.42
CA ASN A 1058 -24.58 37.91 29.27
C ASN A 1058 -23.12 37.53 29.58
N LYS A 1059 -22.83 36.23 29.59
CA LYS A 1059 -21.51 35.70 29.96
C LYS A 1059 -20.44 36.08 28.94
N GLU A 1060 -20.75 36.02 27.65
CA GLU A 1060 -19.81 36.31 26.57
C GLU A 1060 -19.36 37.77 26.58
N ALA A 1061 -20.30 38.72 26.66
CA ALA A 1061 -19.97 40.14 26.78
C ALA A 1061 -19.23 40.43 28.08
N TYR A 1062 -19.59 39.75 29.18
CA TYR A 1062 -18.87 39.89 30.45
C TYR A 1062 -17.41 39.45 30.32
N ASP A 1063 -17.15 38.27 29.75
CA ASP A 1063 -15.81 37.71 29.66
C ASP A 1063 -14.91 38.58 28.77
N ILE A 1064 -15.38 39.02 27.60
CA ILE A 1064 -14.66 39.92 26.68
C ILE A 1064 -14.34 41.26 27.38
N ILE A 1065 -15.36 41.95 27.90
CA ILE A 1065 -15.18 43.29 28.45
C ILE A 1065 -14.32 43.27 29.73
N ARG A 1066 -14.50 42.23 30.57
CA ARG A 1066 -13.68 42.05 31.77
C ARG A 1066 -12.22 41.83 31.43
N GLU A 1067 -11.95 41.01 30.42
CA GLU A 1067 -10.61 40.71 29.98
C GLU A 1067 -9.91 41.97 29.45
N ASP A 1068 -10.56 42.72 28.56
CA ASP A 1068 -10.01 43.97 28.02
C ASP A 1068 -9.66 44.98 29.13
N ILE A 1069 -10.57 45.16 30.11
CA ILE A 1069 -10.33 46.02 31.26
C ILE A 1069 -9.16 45.49 32.11
N GLY A 1070 -9.05 44.17 32.25
CA GLY A 1070 -7.96 43.51 32.95
C GLY A 1070 -6.60 43.76 32.30
N LEU A 1071 -6.53 43.69 30.96
CA LEU A 1071 -5.33 43.97 30.18
C LEU A 1071 -4.92 45.44 30.28
N ILE A 1072 -5.87 46.38 30.13
CA ILE A 1072 -5.59 47.82 30.31
C ILE A 1072 -5.06 48.11 31.72
N LYS A 1073 -5.62 47.42 32.73
CA LYS A 1073 -5.15 47.54 34.11
C LYS A 1073 -3.71 47.01 34.27
N GLN A 1074 -3.34 45.91 33.59
CA GLN A 1074 -1.98 45.37 33.63
C GLN A 1074 -0.96 46.28 32.93
N LEU A 1075 -1.36 46.97 31.85
CA LEU A 1075 -0.51 47.89 31.09
C LEU A 1075 -0.28 49.24 31.77
N ASN A 1076 -1.15 49.63 32.71
CA ASN A 1076 -1.02 50.84 33.54
C ASN A 1076 -0.26 50.60 34.86
N VAL A 1077 0.50 49.50 34.97
CA VAL A 1077 1.43 49.17 36.05
C VAL A 1077 2.84 49.14 35.48
#